data_AF-A0AAU2EFB6-F1
#
_entry.id   AF-A0AAU2EFB6-F1
#
_cell.length_a   1.000
_cell.length_b   1.000
_cell.length_c   1.000
_cell.angle_alpha   90.00
_cell.angle_beta   90.00
_cell.angle_gamma   90.00
#
_symmetry.space_group_name_H-M   'P 1'
#
loop_
_entity.id
_entity.type
_entity.pdbx_description
1 polymer ?
#
loop_
_entity_poly.entity_id
_entity_poly.type
_entity_poly.pdbx_seq_one_letter_code
_entity_poly.pdbx_strand_id
1 'polypeptide(L)'
;MSVTAKSARRNRTPLPALAAVVVGLGLTAVGMPSVAFGAGPATVVYDQGSLDWGVKESFRRYLEGPASQGGKIELTGGTTRNADGSFHLDGSGAYDGTAHTISGAFTGGLHFTGHQGQLDIALTDFKLTTAGSTGTITVDAVTAETTEDPTTKAKSTKLVTRSDVPLVTFAVGRDTTTGVATPTTLTEDGSKAFGGFYQAGAAMDPVKLVLTKSTPSPSASPSASASPSASASASASASPSAPSELPIVDGVLNWGVKKSFVSYLTSPAAAGKVEFGGGAADFRFAGGSGAYNTKTHAVSAGYQGSVHFLGHPKDGGYELDLTFANLAVAVDQGGAFLTADVKSKALDGKVTELKGVRTAALDVSKANFAPVNGVVTLTELPATLTADGAAAFGGFYGAGTALDPVSATLAFRKTAPSPSASPSASTSPSAPASPSASASPTQTPAELPILDGALDWGVKESFRAYLKTPAAAGKVEFGGGAADFRFGGGSGAYNTKTHVVTAAFKGSVRFLAHPKDGGYELDLTFADLGLRVDQGGAFLTADVKSKALDGKVTELKGAKVAALDVSKAGFAPVDGVVTLNQLPAALTAEGASVFSGFYQAGAALDPVTASLVFDKGATVPTPAPGTGGTVTPAPAPGGSTGGGAVLTSSGGSTGGELASTGMDTPIVPLVATAAGLLLLGGGTTVLLRRRTVR
;
A
#
# COMPACT_ATOMS: atom_id res chain seq x y z
N MET A 1 27.24 -71.85 -9.17
CA MET A 1 27.98 -71.34 -10.34
C MET A 1 26.98 -70.67 -11.27
N SER A 2 27.35 -69.49 -11.80
CA SER A 2 27.19 -68.97 -13.17
C SER A 2 26.03 -69.44 -14.09
N VAL A 3 25.45 -68.62 -14.99
CA VAL A 3 25.57 -67.17 -15.28
C VAL A 3 24.36 -66.72 -16.14
N THR A 4 23.91 -65.48 -15.92
CA THR A 4 23.25 -64.50 -16.80
C THR A 4 22.96 -64.82 -18.28
N ALA A 5 21.75 -64.48 -18.77
CA ALA A 5 21.57 -63.67 -20.00
C ALA A 5 20.17 -63.01 -20.17
N LYS A 6 20.19 -61.70 -20.45
CA LYS A 6 19.13 -60.82 -21.03
C LYS A 6 18.83 -61.21 -22.50
N SER A 7 17.80 -60.75 -23.24
CA SER A 7 16.68 -59.79 -23.06
C SER A 7 15.78 -59.82 -24.31
N ALA A 8 14.47 -59.55 -24.22
CA ALA A 8 13.70 -58.87 -25.28
C ALA A 8 12.35 -58.27 -24.77
N ARG A 9 11.93 -57.14 -25.36
CA ARG A 9 10.61 -56.49 -25.18
C ARG A 9 9.50 -57.30 -25.93
N ARG A 10 8.18 -57.07 -25.83
CA ARG A 10 7.44 -55.81 -25.61
C ARG A 10 5.93 -56.06 -25.32
N ASN A 11 5.31 -55.09 -24.65
CA ASN A 11 3.95 -54.52 -24.88
C ASN A 11 2.88 -54.63 -23.76
N ARG A 12 1.93 -53.69 -23.80
CA ARG A 12 1.09 -53.17 -22.68
C ARG A 12 -0.35 -53.73 -22.62
N THR A 13 -0.97 -53.65 -21.44
CA THR A 13 -2.44 -53.62 -21.21
C THR A 13 -2.81 -52.75 -19.98
N PRO A 14 -4.04 -52.19 -19.87
CA PRO A 14 -4.43 -51.20 -18.84
C PRO A 14 -5.26 -51.75 -17.64
N LEU A 15 -5.58 -50.86 -16.68
CA LEU A 15 -6.23 -51.10 -15.37
C LEU A 15 -7.77 -51.30 -15.40
N PRO A 16 -8.34 -51.83 -14.30
CA PRO A 16 -9.65 -51.43 -13.75
C PRO A 16 -9.58 -50.83 -12.32
N ALA A 17 -10.73 -50.35 -11.82
CA ALA A 17 -10.88 -49.50 -10.61
C ALA A 17 -11.31 -50.25 -9.33
N LEU A 18 -11.35 -49.55 -8.18
CA LEU A 18 -12.09 -49.98 -6.98
C LEU A 18 -12.67 -48.79 -6.16
N ALA A 19 -13.68 -49.06 -5.34
CA ALA A 19 -14.52 -48.07 -4.64
C ALA A 19 -14.27 -47.98 -3.11
N ALA A 20 -14.91 -47.00 -2.44
CA ALA A 20 -14.90 -46.84 -0.98
C ALA A 20 -16.33 -46.61 -0.41
N VAL A 21 -16.51 -46.93 0.88
CA VAL A 21 -17.80 -47.21 1.55
C VAL A 21 -18.32 -46.03 2.39
N VAL A 22 -19.65 -45.95 2.56
CA VAL A 22 -20.37 -44.99 3.43
C VAL A 22 -20.95 -45.69 4.66
N VAL A 23 -20.88 -45.04 5.82
CA VAL A 23 -21.66 -45.32 7.05
C VAL A 23 -22.12 -43.96 7.62
N GLY A 24 -23.32 -43.88 8.22
CA GLY A 24 -23.84 -42.61 8.75
C GLY A 24 -24.75 -42.75 9.97
N LEU A 25 -24.93 -41.62 10.68
CA LEU A 25 -25.89 -41.27 11.75
C LEU A 25 -25.69 -39.77 12.06
N GLY A 26 -26.68 -38.95 12.43
CA GLY A 26 -28.13 -39.18 12.44
C GLY A 26 -28.89 -38.30 13.45
N LEU A 27 -28.98 -36.97 13.24
CA LEU A 27 -29.69 -36.05 14.17
C LEU A 27 -30.38 -34.87 13.45
N THR A 28 -31.56 -34.50 13.94
CA THR A 28 -32.51 -33.55 13.33
C THR A 28 -32.29 -32.10 13.77
N ALA A 29 -32.49 -31.15 12.85
CA ALA A 29 -32.63 -29.73 13.17
C ALA A 29 -33.70 -29.07 12.29
N VAL A 30 -34.48 -28.18 12.92
CA VAL A 30 -35.70 -27.53 12.41
C VAL A 30 -35.45 -26.76 11.10
N GLY A 31 -36.38 -26.88 10.14
CA GLY A 31 -36.35 -26.12 8.91
C GLY A 31 -36.63 -24.62 9.13
N MET A 32 -35.71 -23.77 8.70
CA MET A 32 -35.97 -22.36 8.41
C MET A 32 -36.23 -22.20 6.91
N PRO A 33 -37.02 -21.20 6.48
CA PRO A 33 -37.22 -20.95 5.05
C PRO A 33 -35.89 -20.58 4.40
N SER A 34 -35.47 -21.37 3.42
CA SER A 34 -34.34 -21.02 2.55
C SER A 34 -34.73 -19.81 1.71
N VAL A 35 -34.38 -18.61 2.19
CA VAL A 35 -34.35 -17.42 1.33
C VAL A 35 -33.27 -17.63 0.28
N ALA A 36 -33.71 -17.98 -0.93
CA ALA A 36 -32.83 -18.09 -2.07
C ALA A 36 -32.30 -16.69 -2.42
N PHE A 37 -31.08 -16.37 -1.97
CA PHE A 37 -30.29 -15.26 -2.50
C PHE A 37 -29.84 -15.60 -3.93
N GLY A 38 -30.81 -15.56 -4.85
CA GLY A 38 -30.64 -15.90 -6.26
C GLY A 38 -30.43 -14.68 -7.15
N ALA A 39 -29.24 -14.09 -7.07
CA ALA A 39 -28.62 -13.35 -8.18
C ALA A 39 -27.10 -13.29 -7.91
N GLY A 40 -26.30 -13.87 -8.79
CA GLY A 40 -24.86 -14.05 -8.61
C GLY A 40 -24.02 -12.78 -8.84
N PRO A 41 -22.68 -12.91 -8.87
CA PRO A 41 -21.78 -11.79 -9.12
C PRO A 41 -22.09 -11.14 -10.48
N ALA A 42 -22.19 -9.81 -10.50
CA ALA A 42 -22.67 -9.07 -11.65
C ALA A 42 -21.53 -8.78 -12.65
N THR A 43 -21.60 -9.38 -13.84
CA THR A 43 -20.81 -8.93 -14.99
C THR A 43 -21.34 -7.59 -15.49
N VAL A 44 -20.47 -6.58 -15.57
CA VAL A 44 -20.80 -5.26 -16.14
C VAL A 44 -20.40 -5.26 -17.61
N VAL A 45 -21.37 -5.16 -18.51
CA VAL A 45 -21.11 -5.03 -19.96
C VAL A 45 -20.99 -3.54 -20.33
N TYR A 46 -19.97 -3.24 -21.14
CA TYR A 46 -19.68 -1.97 -21.78
C TYR A 46 -19.90 -2.14 -23.29
N ASP A 47 -20.98 -1.57 -23.79
CA ASP A 47 -21.38 -1.66 -25.20
C ASP A 47 -20.66 -0.65 -26.11
N GLN A 48 -19.88 0.27 -25.53
CA GLN A 48 -19.00 1.18 -26.26
C GLN A 48 -17.57 1.15 -25.67
N GLY A 49 -16.61 0.64 -26.44
CA GLY A 49 -15.20 0.67 -26.10
C GLY A 49 -14.35 1.26 -27.23
N SER A 50 -13.21 1.87 -26.90
CA SER A 50 -12.22 2.28 -27.89
C SER A 50 -10.79 1.96 -27.43
N LEU A 51 -9.94 1.61 -28.39
CA LEU A 51 -8.55 1.25 -28.19
C LEU A 51 -7.67 2.12 -29.11
N ASP A 52 -6.90 3.05 -28.55
CA ASP A 52 -5.83 3.73 -29.29
C ASP A 52 -4.49 3.06 -29.00
N TRP A 53 -3.80 2.60 -30.03
CA TRP A 53 -2.46 2.05 -29.90
C TRP A 53 -1.61 2.29 -31.15
N GLY A 54 -0.34 2.64 -30.96
CA GLY A 54 0.57 2.91 -32.07
C GLY A 54 1.32 1.68 -32.62
N VAL A 55 1.29 0.54 -31.93
CA VAL A 55 2.31 -0.51 -32.04
C VAL A 55 3.68 0.00 -31.56
N LYS A 56 4.42 0.75 -32.38
CA LYS A 56 5.71 1.36 -32.01
C LYS A 56 6.06 2.56 -32.89
N GLU A 57 6.36 3.74 -32.32
CA GLU A 57 6.57 4.97 -33.09
C GLU A 57 7.73 4.83 -34.09
N SER A 58 8.88 4.31 -33.64
CA SER A 58 10.03 4.12 -34.50
C SER A 58 9.78 3.11 -35.63
N PHE A 59 8.85 2.16 -35.46
CA PHE A 59 8.42 1.25 -36.51
C PHE A 59 7.51 1.94 -37.53
N ARG A 60 6.53 2.75 -37.09
CA ARG A 60 5.69 3.56 -38.00
C ARG A 60 6.55 4.52 -38.83
N ARG A 61 7.43 5.29 -38.17
CA ARG A 61 8.38 6.20 -38.82
C ARG A 61 9.34 5.49 -39.77
N TYR A 62 9.71 4.24 -39.47
CA TYR A 62 10.52 3.42 -40.35
C TYR A 62 9.78 3.07 -41.65
N LEU A 63 8.54 2.55 -41.53
CA LEU A 63 7.70 2.19 -42.67
C LEU A 63 7.40 3.40 -43.58
N GLU A 64 7.15 4.56 -42.98
CA GLU A 64 6.88 5.81 -43.70
C GLU A 64 8.15 6.48 -44.28
N GLY A 65 9.33 6.08 -43.81
CA GLY A 65 10.62 6.58 -44.29
C GLY A 65 11.10 5.86 -45.56
N PRO A 66 12.02 6.47 -46.34
CA PRO A 66 12.54 5.87 -47.57
C PRO A 66 13.30 4.54 -47.33
N ALA A 67 13.78 4.30 -46.11
CA ALA A 67 14.49 3.09 -45.73
C ALA A 67 13.64 1.80 -45.82
N SER A 68 12.31 1.92 -45.70
CA SER A 68 11.37 0.80 -45.87
C SER A 68 11.23 0.33 -47.32
N GLN A 69 11.80 1.06 -48.29
CA GLN A 69 11.69 0.77 -49.72
C GLN A 69 10.24 0.68 -50.21
N GLY A 70 9.43 1.68 -49.86
CA GLY A 70 8.02 1.78 -50.28
C GLY A 70 7.04 1.15 -49.30
N GLY A 71 7.34 1.18 -48.01
CA GLY A 71 6.48 0.64 -46.96
C GLY A 71 5.10 1.30 -46.88
N LYS A 72 4.13 0.54 -46.36
CA LYS A 72 2.73 0.94 -46.24
C LYS A 72 2.17 0.54 -44.88
N ILE A 73 1.17 1.30 -44.46
CA ILE A 73 0.30 0.99 -43.33
C ILE A 73 -1.13 1.05 -43.87
N GLU A 74 -1.77 -0.11 -43.97
CA GLU A 74 -3.15 -0.23 -44.44
C GLU A 74 -4.06 -0.56 -43.24
N LEU A 75 -5.20 0.13 -43.16
CA LEU A 75 -6.13 0.05 -42.04
C LEU A 75 -7.42 -0.62 -42.52
N THR A 76 -7.95 -1.57 -41.77
CA THR A 76 -9.11 -2.38 -42.17
C THR A 76 -10.16 -2.44 -41.07
N GLY A 77 -11.37 -2.90 -41.41
CA GLY A 77 -12.43 -3.19 -40.44
C GLY A 77 -12.91 -2.01 -39.58
N GLY A 78 -12.76 -0.77 -40.05
CA GLY A 78 -13.16 0.44 -39.34
C GLY A 78 -12.05 1.16 -38.59
N THR A 79 -10.84 0.57 -38.49
CA THR A 79 -9.69 1.23 -37.86
C THR A 79 -9.38 2.58 -38.51
N THR A 80 -9.24 3.63 -37.70
CA THR A 80 -8.82 4.97 -38.16
C THR A 80 -7.45 5.36 -37.59
N ARG A 81 -6.87 6.45 -38.10
CA ARG A 81 -5.57 6.96 -37.64
C ARG A 81 -5.74 8.29 -36.92
N ASN A 82 -5.17 8.37 -35.72
CA ASN A 82 -5.14 9.57 -34.89
C ASN A 82 -4.11 10.59 -35.40
N ALA A 83 -4.23 11.82 -34.92
CA ALA A 83 -3.35 12.93 -35.31
C ALA A 83 -1.88 12.74 -34.86
N ASP A 84 -1.64 11.97 -33.80
CA ASP A 84 -0.30 11.53 -33.35
C ASP A 84 0.24 10.31 -34.13
N GLY A 85 -0.53 9.83 -35.11
CA GLY A 85 -0.19 8.70 -35.95
C GLY A 85 -0.44 7.32 -35.32
N SER A 86 -1.01 7.24 -34.11
CA SER A 86 -1.53 5.99 -33.53
C SER A 86 -2.82 5.53 -34.23
N PHE A 87 -3.28 4.31 -33.94
CA PHE A 87 -4.46 3.71 -34.56
C PHE A 87 -5.60 3.57 -33.55
N HIS A 88 -6.80 3.95 -33.96
CA HIS A 88 -8.03 3.88 -33.17
C HIS A 88 -8.89 2.71 -33.64
N LEU A 89 -9.31 1.86 -32.71
CA LEU A 89 -10.21 0.72 -32.95
C LEU A 89 -11.42 0.80 -32.03
N ASP A 90 -12.62 0.79 -32.61
CA ASP A 90 -13.89 0.70 -31.86
C ASP A 90 -14.15 -0.75 -31.42
N GLY A 91 -14.82 -0.91 -30.28
CA GLY A 91 -15.07 -2.23 -29.70
C GLY A 91 -16.12 -2.22 -28.60
N SER A 92 -16.09 -3.28 -27.80
CA SER A 92 -16.92 -3.45 -26.60
C SER A 92 -16.13 -4.23 -25.54
N GLY A 93 -16.65 -4.28 -24.32
CA GLY A 93 -16.02 -5.05 -23.26
C GLY A 93 -16.96 -5.48 -22.16
N ALA A 94 -16.43 -6.29 -21.25
CA ALA A 94 -17.12 -6.70 -20.04
C ALA A 94 -16.15 -6.76 -18.87
N TYR A 95 -16.63 -6.41 -17.70
CA TYR A 95 -15.93 -6.58 -16.43
C TYR A 95 -16.63 -7.66 -15.60
N ASP A 96 -15.90 -8.72 -15.24
CA ASP A 96 -16.38 -9.77 -14.36
C ASP A 96 -16.12 -9.39 -12.89
N GLY A 97 -17.19 -9.05 -12.15
CA GLY A 97 -17.11 -8.71 -10.72
C GLY A 97 -16.73 -9.87 -9.79
N THR A 98 -16.67 -11.11 -10.29
CA THR A 98 -16.19 -12.29 -9.56
C THR A 98 -14.68 -12.46 -9.68
N ALA A 99 -14.19 -12.36 -10.92
CA ALA A 99 -12.80 -12.63 -11.26
C ALA A 99 -11.94 -11.36 -11.20
N HIS A 100 -12.58 -10.18 -11.10
CA HIS A 100 -11.97 -8.86 -11.24
C HIS A 100 -11.19 -8.70 -12.55
N THR A 101 -11.70 -9.32 -13.62
CA THR A 101 -11.10 -9.29 -14.96
C THR A 101 -11.89 -8.36 -15.88
N ILE A 102 -11.18 -7.66 -16.74
CA ILE A 102 -11.74 -6.95 -17.90
C ILE A 102 -11.47 -7.82 -19.12
N SER A 103 -12.49 -8.03 -19.93
CA SER A 103 -12.38 -8.56 -21.28
C SER A 103 -12.84 -7.49 -22.28
N GLY A 104 -12.21 -7.44 -23.45
CA GLY A 104 -12.59 -6.51 -24.52
C GLY A 104 -12.33 -7.13 -25.88
N ALA A 105 -13.12 -6.72 -26.87
CA ALA A 105 -12.94 -7.09 -28.27
C ALA A 105 -13.12 -5.85 -29.15
N PHE A 106 -12.13 -5.59 -29.99
CA PHE A 106 -12.03 -4.41 -30.83
C PHE A 106 -12.04 -4.82 -32.30
N THR A 107 -12.87 -4.12 -33.06
CA THR A 107 -13.08 -4.37 -34.49
C THR A 107 -12.03 -3.60 -35.28
N GLY A 108 -11.42 -4.27 -36.24
CA GLY A 108 -10.44 -3.65 -37.12
C GLY A 108 -9.21 -4.52 -37.37
N GLY A 109 -8.27 -3.95 -38.11
CA GLY A 109 -7.01 -4.60 -38.43
C GLY A 109 -5.96 -3.62 -38.94
N LEU A 110 -4.71 -4.00 -38.76
CA LEU A 110 -3.52 -3.24 -39.18
C LEU A 110 -2.70 -4.14 -40.10
N HIS A 111 -2.36 -3.65 -41.30
CA HIS A 111 -1.47 -4.37 -42.22
C HIS A 111 -0.25 -3.50 -42.55
N PHE A 112 0.92 -4.01 -42.20
CA PHE A 112 2.21 -3.35 -42.38
C PHE A 112 3.00 -4.07 -43.46
N THR A 113 3.39 -3.36 -44.52
CA THR A 113 4.27 -3.92 -45.56
C THR A 113 5.51 -3.05 -45.78
N GLY A 114 6.61 -3.67 -46.21
CA GLY A 114 7.89 -3.02 -46.49
C GLY A 114 8.88 -3.96 -47.16
N HIS A 115 10.02 -3.42 -47.61
CA HIS A 115 11.07 -4.17 -48.33
C HIS A 115 10.54 -5.01 -49.49
N GLN A 116 9.66 -4.44 -50.30
CA GLN A 116 9.02 -5.14 -51.43
C GLN A 116 8.30 -6.45 -51.02
N GLY A 117 7.71 -6.48 -49.81
CA GLY A 117 6.94 -7.62 -49.28
C GLY A 117 7.75 -8.59 -48.40
N GLN A 118 9.03 -8.31 -48.13
CA GLN A 118 9.83 -9.10 -47.17
C GLN A 118 9.44 -8.79 -45.72
N LEU A 119 8.97 -7.57 -45.46
CA LEU A 119 8.22 -7.21 -44.26
C LEU A 119 6.76 -7.22 -44.66
N ASP A 120 5.98 -8.13 -44.07
CA ASP A 120 4.54 -8.23 -44.21
C ASP A 120 4.00 -8.72 -42.85
N ILE A 121 3.22 -7.88 -42.16
CA ILE A 121 2.65 -8.16 -40.84
C ILE A 121 1.22 -7.66 -40.82
N ALA A 122 0.25 -8.57 -40.80
CA ALA A 122 -1.16 -8.25 -40.54
C ALA A 122 -1.51 -8.62 -39.08
N LEU A 123 -2.16 -7.69 -38.38
CA LEU A 123 -2.70 -7.87 -37.03
C LEU A 123 -4.22 -7.67 -37.07
N THR A 124 -4.97 -8.62 -36.53
CA THR A 124 -6.44 -8.67 -36.54
C THR A 124 -6.98 -9.25 -35.23
N ASP A 125 -8.30 -9.21 -35.03
CA ASP A 125 -8.96 -9.79 -33.84
C ASP A 125 -8.36 -9.30 -32.51
N PHE A 126 -8.31 -7.97 -32.37
CA PHE A 126 -7.74 -7.31 -31.20
C PHE A 126 -8.61 -7.57 -29.99
N LYS A 127 -8.13 -8.43 -29.09
CA LYS A 127 -8.77 -8.73 -27.81
C LYS A 127 -7.95 -8.16 -26.67
N LEU A 128 -8.64 -7.85 -25.59
CA LEU A 128 -8.07 -7.45 -24.31
C LEU A 128 -8.50 -8.45 -23.24
N THR A 129 -7.56 -8.86 -22.39
CA THR A 129 -7.87 -9.53 -21.13
C THR A 129 -7.01 -8.94 -20.01
N THR A 130 -7.56 -8.81 -18.80
CA THR A 130 -6.77 -8.51 -17.59
C THR A 130 -6.82 -9.66 -16.59
N ALA A 131 -5.74 -9.82 -15.85
CA ALA A 131 -5.65 -10.73 -14.71
C ALA A 131 -4.83 -10.05 -13.60
N GLY A 132 -5.49 -9.72 -12.48
CA GLY A 132 -4.88 -8.93 -11.41
C GLY A 132 -4.38 -7.58 -11.93
N SER A 133 -3.10 -7.29 -11.71
CA SER A 133 -2.44 -6.04 -12.13
C SER A 133 -1.91 -6.03 -13.57
N THR A 134 -2.10 -7.10 -14.35
CA THR A 134 -1.58 -7.22 -15.73
C THR A 134 -2.71 -7.25 -16.75
N GLY A 135 -2.63 -6.37 -17.75
CA GLY A 135 -3.43 -6.42 -18.97
C GLY A 135 -2.61 -7.00 -20.12
N THR A 136 -3.27 -7.74 -21.00
CA THR A 136 -2.67 -8.37 -22.20
C THR A 136 -3.55 -8.05 -23.39
N ILE A 137 -2.95 -7.54 -24.46
CA ILE A 137 -3.61 -7.45 -25.78
C ILE A 137 -3.24 -8.71 -26.55
N THR A 138 -4.24 -9.52 -26.93
CA THR A 138 -4.07 -10.63 -27.86
C THR A 138 -4.53 -10.24 -29.26
N VAL A 139 -3.88 -10.79 -30.29
CA VAL A 139 -4.23 -10.59 -31.70
C VAL A 139 -4.05 -11.88 -32.50
N ASP A 140 -4.79 -12.03 -33.58
CA ASP A 140 -4.42 -12.90 -34.69
C ASP A 140 -3.38 -12.18 -35.56
N ALA A 141 -2.21 -12.80 -35.72
CA ALA A 141 -1.07 -12.26 -36.45
C ALA A 141 -0.73 -13.12 -37.66
N VAL A 142 -0.54 -12.49 -38.82
CA VAL A 142 0.03 -13.11 -40.02
C VAL A 142 1.33 -12.39 -40.36
N THR A 143 2.44 -13.12 -40.34
CA THR A 143 3.79 -12.56 -40.49
C THR A 143 4.53 -13.27 -41.62
N ALA A 144 5.15 -12.52 -42.53
CA ALA A 144 6.14 -13.05 -43.46
C ALA A 144 7.44 -13.38 -42.73
N GLU A 145 7.76 -14.67 -42.65
CA GLU A 145 9.02 -15.16 -42.09
C GLU A 145 9.94 -15.63 -43.21
N THR A 146 11.17 -15.11 -43.22
CA THR A 146 12.19 -15.52 -44.19
C THR A 146 13.20 -16.45 -43.52
N THR A 147 13.26 -17.69 -43.96
CA THR A 147 14.29 -18.65 -43.57
C THR A 147 15.40 -18.69 -44.63
N GLU A 148 16.64 -18.87 -44.19
CA GLU A 148 17.80 -19.11 -45.06
C GLU A 148 18.24 -20.56 -44.89
N ASP A 149 18.32 -21.32 -45.98
CA ASP A 149 18.88 -22.66 -45.94
C ASP A 149 20.37 -22.59 -45.58
N PRO A 150 20.84 -23.30 -44.54
CA PRO A 150 22.20 -23.13 -44.03
C PRO A 150 23.28 -23.61 -44.99
N THR A 151 22.94 -24.45 -45.99
CA THR A 151 23.88 -25.07 -46.92
C THR A 151 23.91 -24.40 -48.30
N THR A 152 22.74 -24.05 -48.82
CA THR A 152 22.56 -23.49 -50.17
C THR A 152 22.44 -21.97 -50.19
N LYS A 153 22.23 -21.33 -49.01
CA LYS A 153 21.98 -19.89 -48.88
C LYS A 153 20.72 -19.39 -49.60
N ALA A 154 19.85 -20.32 -50.03
CA ALA A 154 18.55 -20.00 -50.58
C ALA A 154 17.65 -19.40 -49.48
N LYS A 155 17.04 -18.25 -49.77
CA LYS A 155 16.06 -17.62 -48.88
C LYS A 155 14.66 -17.98 -49.33
N SER A 156 13.82 -18.40 -48.39
CA SER A 156 12.40 -18.69 -48.62
C SER A 156 11.56 -17.89 -47.65
N THR A 157 10.62 -17.10 -48.18
CA THR A 157 9.67 -16.32 -47.38
C THR A 157 8.33 -17.02 -47.36
N LYS A 158 7.76 -17.20 -46.17
CA LYS A 158 6.45 -17.85 -45.98
C LYS A 158 5.62 -17.03 -44.99
N LEU A 159 4.33 -16.82 -45.30
CA LEU A 159 3.38 -16.30 -44.33
C LEU A 159 3.10 -17.35 -43.24
N VAL A 160 3.23 -16.94 -41.99
CA VAL A 160 2.95 -17.73 -40.80
C VAL A 160 1.83 -17.06 -40.03
N THR A 161 0.69 -17.76 -39.91
CA THR A 161 -0.46 -17.36 -39.10
C THR A 161 -0.30 -17.87 -37.68
N ARG A 162 -0.62 -17.03 -36.71
CA ARG A 162 -0.71 -17.35 -35.28
C ARG A 162 -1.99 -16.71 -34.75
N SER A 163 -2.82 -17.47 -34.06
CA SER A 163 -4.05 -16.94 -33.45
C SER A 163 -3.87 -16.66 -31.96
N ASP A 164 -4.65 -15.70 -31.44
CA ASP A 164 -4.65 -15.28 -30.03
C ASP A 164 -3.25 -15.01 -29.43
N VAL A 165 -2.33 -14.48 -30.23
CA VAL A 165 -0.96 -14.15 -29.79
C VAL A 165 -1.02 -13.08 -28.71
N PRO A 166 -0.52 -13.32 -27.47
CA PRO A 166 -0.41 -12.28 -26.46
C PRO A 166 0.69 -11.30 -26.89
N LEU A 167 0.33 -10.25 -27.63
CA LEU A 167 1.28 -9.42 -28.37
C LEU A 167 2.07 -8.51 -27.42
N VAL A 168 1.35 -7.82 -26.53
CA VAL A 168 1.91 -6.92 -25.52
C VAL A 168 1.21 -7.09 -24.18
N THR A 169 1.94 -6.80 -23.10
CA THR A 169 1.37 -6.61 -21.76
C THR A 169 1.51 -5.17 -21.29
N PHE A 170 0.69 -4.79 -20.33
CA PHE A 170 0.68 -3.48 -19.67
C PHE A 170 0.14 -3.60 -18.24
N ALA A 171 0.29 -2.55 -17.42
CA ALA A 171 -0.21 -2.56 -16.05
C ALA A 171 -1.66 -2.05 -15.95
N VAL A 172 -2.48 -2.67 -15.09
CA VAL A 172 -3.88 -2.30 -14.94
C VAL A 172 -4.03 -1.13 -13.96
N GLY A 173 -4.31 0.03 -14.53
CA GLY A 173 -4.64 1.30 -13.89
C GLY A 173 -6.16 1.54 -13.74
N ARG A 174 -6.57 2.67 -13.13
CA ARG A 174 -7.98 3.05 -12.87
C ARG A 174 -8.54 3.64 -14.14
N ASP A 175 -7.69 4.51 -14.64
CA ASP A 175 -7.78 5.32 -15.82
C ASP A 175 -7.38 4.54 -17.08
N THR A 176 -7.01 3.26 -16.93
CA THR A 176 -6.86 2.29 -18.02
C THR A 176 -8.16 2.14 -18.82
N THR A 177 -9.33 2.47 -18.26
CA THR A 177 -10.59 2.49 -19.02
C THR A 177 -11.12 3.90 -19.31
N THR A 178 -10.29 4.94 -19.14
CA THR A 178 -10.67 6.36 -19.35
C THR A 178 -9.81 7.09 -20.39
N GLY A 179 -8.98 6.37 -21.15
CA GLY A 179 -8.16 6.92 -22.25
C GLY A 179 -6.79 7.48 -21.82
N VAL A 180 -6.37 7.22 -20.58
CA VAL A 180 -4.99 7.49 -20.15
C VAL A 180 -4.02 6.58 -20.89
N ALA A 181 -2.85 7.12 -21.24
CA ALA A 181 -1.83 6.41 -21.99
C ALA A 181 -0.98 5.55 -21.04
N THR A 182 -1.17 4.22 -21.08
CA THR A 182 -0.46 3.24 -20.26
C THR A 182 0.67 2.59 -21.07
N PRO A 183 1.94 2.60 -20.61
CA PRO A 183 3.05 1.95 -21.32
C PRO A 183 2.83 0.46 -21.57
N THR A 184 3.25 -0.04 -22.75
CA THR A 184 3.17 -1.46 -23.10
C THR A 184 4.55 -2.08 -23.33
N THR A 185 4.71 -3.36 -23.04
CA THR A 185 5.93 -4.15 -23.30
C THR A 185 5.62 -5.35 -24.19
N LEU A 186 6.53 -5.63 -25.13
CA LEU A 186 6.41 -6.77 -26.03
C LEU A 186 6.62 -8.09 -25.29
N THR A 187 5.78 -9.10 -25.53
CA THR A 187 5.97 -10.44 -24.94
C THR A 187 6.98 -11.28 -25.75
N GLU A 188 7.25 -12.51 -25.29
CA GLU A 188 8.01 -13.49 -26.06
C GLU A 188 7.28 -13.93 -27.35
N ASP A 189 5.95 -14.10 -27.30
CA ASP A 189 5.18 -14.49 -28.49
C ASP A 189 4.90 -13.31 -29.42
N GLY A 190 4.79 -12.10 -28.85
CA GLY A 190 4.80 -10.87 -29.63
C GLY A 190 6.13 -10.66 -30.36
N SER A 191 7.27 -10.94 -29.71
CA SER A 191 8.58 -10.97 -30.36
C SER A 191 8.59 -11.90 -31.59
N LYS A 192 8.02 -13.11 -31.47
CA LYS A 192 7.87 -14.07 -32.58
C LYS A 192 6.94 -13.55 -33.68
N ALA A 193 5.84 -12.88 -33.34
CA ALA A 193 4.95 -12.24 -34.31
C ALA A 193 5.61 -11.09 -35.08
N PHE A 194 6.57 -10.39 -34.48
CA PHE A 194 7.48 -9.46 -35.17
C PHE A 194 8.77 -10.12 -35.68
N GLY A 195 8.75 -11.42 -35.99
CA GLY A 195 9.87 -12.15 -36.62
C GLY A 195 11.17 -12.19 -35.81
N GLY A 196 11.12 -11.89 -34.50
CA GLY A 196 12.29 -11.75 -33.63
C GLY A 196 13.04 -10.41 -33.76
N PHE A 197 12.58 -9.47 -34.61
CA PHE A 197 13.25 -8.16 -34.80
C PHE A 197 13.24 -7.28 -33.54
N TYR A 198 12.24 -7.45 -32.67
CA TYR A 198 12.17 -6.84 -31.35
C TYR A 198 12.21 -7.93 -30.29
N GLN A 199 13.03 -7.75 -29.25
CA GLN A 199 13.17 -8.72 -28.16
C GLN A 199 11.99 -8.66 -27.19
N ALA A 200 11.72 -9.75 -26.48
CA ALA A 200 10.79 -9.76 -25.35
C ALA A 200 11.20 -8.70 -24.30
N GLY A 201 10.21 -8.05 -23.68
CA GLY A 201 10.40 -6.92 -22.78
C GLY A 201 10.71 -5.59 -23.46
N ALA A 202 10.84 -5.53 -24.80
CA ALA A 202 11.04 -4.26 -25.49
C ALA A 202 9.84 -3.32 -25.28
N ALA A 203 10.12 -2.05 -24.97
CA ALA A 203 9.10 -1.02 -24.87
C ALA A 203 8.38 -0.84 -26.23
N MET A 204 7.07 -0.81 -26.18
CA MET A 204 6.15 -0.56 -27.29
C MET A 204 5.34 0.72 -26.99
N ASP A 205 4.57 1.23 -27.94
CA ASP A 205 3.82 2.46 -27.73
C ASP A 205 2.79 2.29 -26.60
N PRO A 206 2.48 3.34 -25.83
CA PRO A 206 1.45 3.26 -24.81
C PRO A 206 0.07 3.01 -25.45
N VAL A 207 -0.75 2.24 -24.74
CA VAL A 207 -2.15 2.00 -25.08
C VAL A 207 -3.04 3.02 -24.37
N LYS A 208 -4.09 3.49 -25.03
CA LYS A 208 -5.22 4.17 -24.39
C LYS A 208 -6.44 3.31 -24.60
N LEU A 209 -7.16 3.03 -23.52
CA LEU A 209 -8.39 2.25 -23.55
C LEU A 209 -9.50 3.07 -22.90
N VAL A 210 -10.66 3.12 -23.55
CA VAL A 210 -11.89 3.69 -23.01
C VAL A 210 -12.93 2.58 -23.00
N LEU A 211 -13.64 2.39 -21.87
CA LEU A 211 -14.82 1.54 -21.80
C LEU A 211 -15.97 2.33 -21.18
N THR A 212 -17.08 2.43 -21.91
CA THR A 212 -18.27 3.19 -21.52
C THR A 212 -19.52 2.37 -21.75
N LYS A 213 -20.58 2.71 -21.02
CA LYS A 213 -21.88 2.07 -21.13
C LYS A 213 -22.87 3.11 -21.65
N SER A 214 -23.54 2.81 -22.76
CA SER A 214 -24.60 3.70 -23.27
C SER A 214 -25.67 3.85 -22.20
N THR A 215 -25.95 5.09 -21.82
CA THR A 215 -27.20 5.38 -21.14
C THR A 215 -28.32 5.34 -22.18
N PRO A 216 -29.43 4.63 -21.95
CA PRO A 216 -30.53 4.60 -22.90
C PRO A 216 -31.10 6.02 -23.02
N SER A 217 -30.88 6.65 -24.18
CA SER A 217 -31.39 7.98 -24.46
C SER A 217 -32.91 7.98 -24.31
N PRO A 218 -33.52 8.94 -23.57
CA PRO A 218 -34.96 9.01 -23.44
C PRO A 218 -35.57 9.27 -24.82
N SER A 219 -36.20 8.23 -25.39
CA SER A 219 -36.84 8.29 -26.71
C SER A 219 -37.83 9.46 -26.76
N ALA A 220 -37.72 10.28 -27.80
CA ALA A 220 -38.47 11.52 -27.91
C ALA A 220 -39.99 11.25 -27.98
N SER A 221 -40.70 11.58 -26.90
CA SER A 221 -42.17 11.56 -26.86
C SER A 221 -42.73 12.73 -27.71
N PRO A 222 -43.79 12.52 -28.50
CA PRO A 222 -44.23 13.49 -29.51
C PRO A 222 -44.86 14.76 -28.93
N SER A 223 -44.91 15.78 -29.80
CA SER A 223 -45.39 17.14 -29.51
C SER A 223 -46.81 17.20 -28.91
N ALA A 224 -47.01 18.12 -27.97
CA ALA A 224 -48.24 18.27 -27.21
C ALA A 224 -49.31 19.12 -27.92
N SER A 225 -50.59 18.73 -27.79
CA SER A 225 -51.73 19.64 -27.98
C SER A 225 -53.01 19.07 -27.35
N ALA A 226 -53.45 19.67 -26.21
CA ALA A 226 -54.85 19.94 -25.84
C ALA A 226 -54.96 20.34 -24.34
N SER A 227 -55.95 21.18 -24.02
CA SER A 227 -56.19 21.78 -22.70
C SER A 227 -57.15 20.93 -21.81
N PRO A 228 -57.43 21.30 -20.54
CA PRO A 228 -57.60 20.33 -19.46
C PRO A 228 -59.04 19.87 -19.21
N SER A 229 -59.19 18.70 -18.60
CA SER A 229 -60.38 18.34 -17.81
C SER A 229 -59.98 17.47 -16.61
N ALA A 230 -60.60 17.71 -15.46
CA ALA A 230 -60.27 17.04 -14.20
C ALA A 230 -60.90 15.65 -14.06
N SER A 231 -60.19 14.72 -13.45
CA SER A 231 -60.72 13.84 -12.40
C SER A 231 -59.57 13.14 -11.66
N ALA A 232 -59.74 12.89 -10.37
CA ALA A 232 -58.72 12.26 -9.53
C ALA A 232 -58.66 10.74 -9.73
N SER A 233 -57.47 10.13 -9.56
CA SER A 233 -57.24 9.00 -8.64
C SER A 233 -55.76 8.58 -8.57
N ALA A 234 -55.38 7.94 -7.46
CA ALA A 234 -54.17 7.13 -7.26
C ALA A 234 -52.80 7.80 -7.48
N SER A 235 -52.38 8.63 -6.50
CA SER A 235 -50.95 8.85 -6.23
C SER A 235 -50.32 7.56 -5.69
N ALA A 236 -49.69 6.77 -6.56
CA ALA A 236 -48.79 5.70 -6.14
C ALA A 236 -47.53 6.31 -5.51
N SER A 237 -47.53 6.43 -4.18
CA SER A 237 -46.38 6.90 -3.41
C SER A 237 -45.23 5.88 -3.50
N ALA A 238 -44.36 6.05 -4.49
CA ALA A 238 -43.07 5.39 -4.50
C ALA A 238 -42.29 5.84 -3.25
N SER A 239 -42.02 4.90 -2.35
CA SER A 239 -41.24 5.16 -1.13
C SER A 239 -39.88 5.74 -1.53
N PRO A 240 -39.40 6.83 -0.91
CA PRO A 240 -38.11 7.41 -1.25
C PRO A 240 -36.99 6.40 -0.94
N SER A 241 -36.40 5.84 -1.99
CA SER A 241 -35.20 5.02 -1.85
C SER A 241 -34.09 5.91 -1.28
N ALA A 242 -33.49 5.50 -0.15
CA ALA A 242 -32.41 6.25 0.47
C ALA A 242 -31.26 6.47 -0.54
N PRO A 243 -30.58 7.64 -0.49
CA PRO A 243 -29.47 7.92 -1.38
C PRO A 243 -28.38 6.87 -1.16
N SER A 244 -27.98 6.19 -2.23
CA SER A 244 -26.94 5.14 -2.17
C SER A 244 -25.52 5.66 -1.98
N GLU A 245 -25.36 6.97 -1.79
CA GLU A 245 -24.08 7.67 -1.73
C GLU A 245 -24.02 8.52 -0.46
N LEU A 246 -23.02 8.25 0.39
CA LEU A 246 -22.74 8.98 1.61
C LEU A 246 -21.59 9.98 1.36
N PRO A 247 -21.78 11.27 1.62
CA PRO A 247 -20.71 12.25 1.45
C PRO A 247 -19.67 12.10 2.56
N ILE A 248 -18.40 12.01 2.15
CA ILE A 248 -17.23 12.10 3.03
C ILE A 248 -16.97 13.59 3.25
N VAL A 249 -17.02 14.00 4.53
CA VAL A 249 -16.94 15.41 4.95
C VAL A 249 -15.67 15.74 5.74
N ASP A 250 -14.97 14.72 6.24
CA ASP A 250 -13.64 14.84 6.83
C ASP A 250 -12.89 13.50 6.70
N GLY A 251 -11.59 13.52 6.93
CA GLY A 251 -10.73 12.34 6.88
C GLY A 251 -9.25 12.69 6.93
N VAL A 252 -8.44 11.69 7.26
CA VAL A 252 -6.98 11.79 7.27
C VAL A 252 -6.38 10.61 6.53
N LEU A 253 -5.37 10.86 5.69
CA LEU A 253 -4.52 9.89 5.04
C LEU A 253 -3.10 9.97 5.60
N ASN A 254 -2.48 8.83 5.88
CA ASN A 254 -1.10 8.69 6.30
C ASN A 254 -0.38 7.77 5.31
N TRP A 255 0.70 8.25 4.70
CA TRP A 255 1.50 7.45 3.77
C TRP A 255 2.93 7.97 3.67
N GLY A 256 3.88 7.24 4.27
CA GLY A 256 5.32 7.57 4.31
C GLY A 256 6.06 7.45 2.98
N VAL A 257 5.35 7.16 1.89
CA VAL A 257 5.87 6.82 0.56
C VAL A 257 6.68 5.52 0.58
N LYS A 258 7.91 5.57 1.10
CA LYS A 258 8.78 4.41 1.30
C LYS A 258 9.88 4.75 2.32
N LYS A 259 9.94 4.05 3.44
CA LYS A 259 10.87 4.33 4.55
C LYS A 259 12.34 4.34 4.14
N SER A 260 12.74 3.45 3.23
CA SER A 260 14.12 3.43 2.70
C SER A 260 14.44 4.62 1.79
N PHE A 261 13.45 5.16 1.09
CA PHE A 261 13.61 6.36 0.26
C PHE A 261 13.74 7.62 1.12
N VAL A 262 12.88 7.77 2.14
CA VAL A 262 12.97 8.88 3.11
C VAL A 262 14.30 8.81 3.87
N SER A 263 14.71 7.61 4.31
CA SER A 263 16.02 7.41 4.94
C SER A 263 17.20 7.72 4.01
N TYR A 264 17.08 7.43 2.72
CA TYR A 264 18.11 7.75 1.72
C TYR A 264 18.28 9.27 1.58
N LEU A 265 17.18 10.04 1.49
CA LEU A 265 17.22 11.51 1.39
C LEU A 265 17.92 12.15 2.60
N THR A 266 17.74 11.58 3.79
CA THR A 266 18.43 12.04 5.02
C THR A 266 19.92 11.66 5.09
N SER A 267 20.44 10.87 4.14
CA SER A 267 21.85 10.47 4.12
C SER A 267 22.77 11.56 3.54
N PRO A 268 24.06 11.63 3.94
CA PRO A 268 25.02 12.55 3.35
C PRO A 268 25.22 12.39 1.83
N ALA A 269 24.96 11.19 1.29
CA ALA A 269 25.11 10.90 -0.14
C ALA A 269 23.98 11.50 -1.01
N ALA A 270 22.78 11.65 -0.45
CA ALA A 270 21.67 12.33 -1.10
C ALA A 270 21.66 13.84 -0.78
N ALA A 271 22.12 14.24 0.42
CA ALA A 271 22.05 15.62 0.93
C ALA A 271 20.66 16.24 0.72
N GLY A 272 19.62 15.43 0.92
CA GLY A 272 18.26 15.71 0.50
C GLY A 272 17.41 16.44 1.55
N LYS A 273 16.21 16.81 1.13
CA LYS A 273 15.19 17.49 1.94
C LYS A 273 13.82 16.89 1.67
N VAL A 274 12.95 17.02 2.68
CA VAL A 274 11.51 16.75 2.58
C VAL A 274 10.80 18.02 3.02
N GLU A 275 9.97 18.57 2.14
CA GLU A 275 9.21 19.80 2.39
C GLU A 275 7.71 19.48 2.24
N PHE A 276 6.89 19.91 3.20
CA PHE A 276 5.44 19.67 3.18
C PHE A 276 4.69 20.96 2.83
N GLY A 277 3.61 20.83 2.07
CA GLY A 277 2.77 21.94 1.61
C GLY A 277 1.28 21.67 1.78
N GLY A 278 0.47 22.72 1.61
CA GLY A 278 -1.00 22.63 1.61
C GLY A 278 -1.63 22.03 2.87
N GLY A 279 -0.99 22.18 4.03
CA GLY A 279 -1.49 21.66 5.32
C GLY A 279 -1.07 20.21 5.65
N ALA A 280 -0.30 19.54 4.78
CA ALA A 280 0.36 18.29 5.13
C ALA A 280 1.51 18.52 6.12
N ALA A 281 1.78 17.53 6.97
CA ALA A 281 2.96 17.47 7.83
C ALA A 281 3.23 16.00 8.20
N ASP A 282 4.51 15.60 8.29
CA ASP A 282 4.92 14.24 8.68
C ASP A 282 4.15 13.12 7.95
N PHE A 283 4.04 13.25 6.63
CA PHE A 283 3.33 12.31 5.75
C PHE A 283 1.84 12.08 6.08
N ARG A 284 1.24 13.00 6.86
CA ARG A 284 -0.18 13.08 7.16
C ARG A 284 -0.84 14.15 6.29
N PHE A 285 -1.93 13.79 5.62
CA PHE A 285 -2.72 14.61 4.70
C PHE A 285 -4.16 14.65 5.25
N ALA A 286 -4.69 15.83 5.53
CA ALA A 286 -5.96 16.01 6.26
C ALA A 286 -7.06 16.60 5.36
N GLY A 287 -8.26 16.82 5.91
CA GLY A 287 -9.38 17.42 5.19
C GLY A 287 -9.93 16.52 4.08
N GLY A 288 -10.01 15.21 4.37
CA GLY A 288 -10.53 14.19 3.46
C GLY A 288 -11.96 14.50 3.03
N SER A 289 -12.23 14.49 1.73
CA SER A 289 -13.55 14.80 1.18
C SER A 289 -13.86 13.98 -0.07
N GLY A 290 -15.14 13.76 -0.33
CA GLY A 290 -15.60 12.97 -1.49
C GLY A 290 -16.85 12.15 -1.19
N ALA A 291 -16.90 10.91 -1.66
CA ALA A 291 -18.10 10.08 -1.63
C ALA A 291 -17.81 8.59 -1.39
N TYR A 292 -18.79 7.92 -0.78
CA TYR A 292 -18.82 6.47 -0.57
C TYR A 292 -20.16 5.89 -1.01
N ASN A 293 -20.14 4.92 -1.91
CA ASN A 293 -21.33 4.23 -2.37
C ASN A 293 -21.63 3.03 -1.45
N THR A 294 -22.75 3.09 -0.73
CA THR A 294 -23.18 2.07 0.24
C THR A 294 -23.64 0.75 -0.38
N LYS A 295 -23.87 0.71 -1.70
CA LYS A 295 -24.26 -0.51 -2.44
C LYS A 295 -23.08 -1.20 -3.10
N THR A 296 -22.08 -0.45 -3.56
CA THR A 296 -20.92 -0.99 -4.31
C THR A 296 -19.61 -0.95 -3.53
N HIS A 297 -19.62 -0.37 -2.32
CA HIS A 297 -18.43 -0.04 -1.52
C HIS A 297 -17.38 0.84 -2.23
N ALA A 298 -17.73 1.46 -3.36
CA ALA A 298 -16.84 2.36 -4.06
C ALA A 298 -16.56 3.61 -3.20
N VAL A 299 -15.28 3.99 -3.11
CA VAL A 299 -14.78 5.15 -2.37
C VAL A 299 -14.07 6.06 -3.34
N SER A 300 -14.34 7.36 -3.25
CA SER A 300 -13.46 8.41 -3.77
C SER A 300 -13.26 9.42 -2.65
N ALA A 301 -12.05 9.53 -2.12
CA ALA A 301 -11.72 10.38 -0.99
C ALA A 301 -10.39 11.10 -1.23
N GLY A 302 -10.47 12.39 -1.58
CA GLY A 302 -9.30 13.25 -1.77
C GLY A 302 -8.89 13.97 -0.49
N TYR A 303 -7.59 14.09 -0.26
CA TYR A 303 -6.98 14.67 0.93
C TYR A 303 -6.10 15.87 0.54
N GLN A 304 -6.03 16.85 1.43
CA GLN A 304 -5.31 18.09 1.20
C GLN A 304 -3.83 17.96 1.54
N GLY A 305 -3.03 18.71 0.78
CA GLY A 305 -1.60 18.87 1.00
C GLY A 305 -0.71 18.19 -0.03
N SER A 306 0.58 18.39 0.15
CA SER A 306 1.63 17.90 -0.75
C SER A 306 2.90 17.57 0.03
N VAL A 307 3.71 16.67 -0.52
CA VAL A 307 5.09 16.41 -0.07
C VAL A 307 6.05 16.55 -1.24
N HIS A 308 7.13 17.27 -1.03
CA HIS A 308 8.17 17.57 -2.01
C HIS A 308 9.50 17.03 -1.51
N PHE A 309 10.14 16.22 -2.35
CA PHE A 309 11.43 15.59 -2.10
C PHE A 309 12.48 16.22 -3.00
N LEU A 310 13.59 16.62 -2.40
CA LEU A 310 14.75 17.19 -3.09
C LEU A 310 15.99 16.38 -2.71
N GLY A 311 16.92 16.16 -3.65
CA GLY A 311 18.15 15.41 -3.42
C GLY A 311 19.18 15.61 -4.53
N HIS A 312 20.44 15.30 -4.24
CA HIS A 312 21.60 15.54 -5.11
C HIS A 312 21.68 17.01 -5.56
N PRO A 313 22.02 17.94 -4.65
CA PRO A 313 22.21 19.34 -5.00
C PRO A 313 23.38 19.50 -5.97
N LYS A 314 23.13 20.16 -7.11
CA LYS A 314 24.09 20.35 -8.20
C LYS A 314 23.74 21.59 -9.02
N ASP A 315 24.75 22.38 -9.36
CA ASP A 315 24.65 23.57 -10.23
C ASP A 315 23.50 24.54 -9.89
N GLY A 316 23.21 24.71 -8.60
CA GLY A 316 22.16 25.60 -8.09
C GLY A 316 20.74 25.01 -8.09
N GLY A 317 20.58 23.74 -8.46
CA GLY A 317 19.33 22.99 -8.37
C GLY A 317 19.53 21.60 -7.74
N TYR A 318 18.59 20.69 -8.00
CA TYR A 318 18.60 19.31 -7.51
C TYR A 318 18.45 18.34 -8.69
N GLU A 319 19.15 17.20 -8.67
CA GLU A 319 18.95 16.13 -9.67
C GLU A 319 17.71 15.28 -9.32
N LEU A 320 17.47 15.02 -8.04
CA LEU A 320 16.21 14.46 -7.53
C LEU A 320 15.27 15.61 -7.14
N ASP A 321 14.14 15.70 -7.84
CA ASP A 321 13.07 16.66 -7.60
C ASP A 321 11.74 15.93 -7.87
N LEU A 322 10.96 15.68 -6.80
CA LEU A 322 9.77 14.83 -6.83
C LEU A 322 8.69 15.36 -5.87
N THR A 323 7.54 15.78 -6.39
CA THR A 323 6.38 16.24 -5.61
C THR A 323 5.21 15.27 -5.76
N PHE A 324 4.57 14.92 -4.65
CA PHE A 324 3.22 14.35 -4.61
C PHE A 324 2.23 15.39 -4.09
N ALA A 325 1.09 15.55 -4.75
CA ALA A 325 0.00 16.42 -4.34
C ALA A 325 -1.35 15.74 -4.63
N ASN A 326 -2.46 16.31 -4.12
CA ASN A 326 -3.82 15.83 -4.41
C ASN A 326 -3.99 14.32 -4.18
N LEU A 327 -3.47 13.82 -3.05
CA LEU A 327 -3.54 12.39 -2.73
C LEU A 327 -4.99 11.98 -2.50
N ALA A 328 -5.41 10.85 -3.06
CA ALA A 328 -6.74 10.31 -2.82
C ALA A 328 -6.74 8.79 -2.63
N VAL A 329 -7.51 8.29 -1.65
CA VAL A 329 -7.89 6.88 -1.59
C VAL A 329 -9.07 6.67 -2.53
N ALA A 330 -8.90 5.70 -3.40
CA ALA A 330 -9.86 5.41 -4.44
C ALA A 330 -10.12 3.90 -4.44
N VAL A 331 -11.37 3.48 -4.19
CA VAL A 331 -11.82 2.08 -4.26
C VAL A 331 -12.90 2.01 -5.33
N ASP A 332 -12.75 1.13 -6.31
CA ASP A 332 -13.76 0.86 -7.34
C ASP A 332 -13.72 -0.60 -7.79
N GLN A 333 -14.46 -0.92 -8.85
CA GLN A 333 -14.48 -2.23 -9.49
C GLN A 333 -13.08 -2.65 -9.98
N GLY A 334 -12.19 -1.71 -10.30
CA GLY A 334 -10.80 -1.99 -10.68
C GLY A 334 -9.85 -2.24 -9.51
N GLY A 335 -10.34 -2.23 -8.26
CA GLY A 335 -9.59 -2.46 -7.01
C GLY A 335 -9.46 -1.22 -6.12
N ALA A 336 -8.56 -1.28 -5.14
CA ALA A 336 -8.24 -0.16 -4.24
C ALA A 336 -6.86 0.43 -4.52
N PHE A 337 -6.75 1.76 -4.51
CA PHE A 337 -5.55 2.49 -4.92
C PHE A 337 -5.36 3.76 -4.12
N LEU A 338 -4.09 4.11 -3.95
CA LEU A 338 -3.67 5.47 -3.67
C LEU A 338 -3.39 6.16 -5.00
N THR A 339 -4.10 7.25 -5.26
CA THR A 339 -3.84 8.14 -6.40
C THR A 339 -3.16 9.43 -5.95
N ALA A 340 -2.37 10.06 -6.81
CA ALA A 340 -1.77 11.37 -6.57
C ALA A 340 -1.45 12.10 -7.88
N ASP A 341 -1.42 13.43 -7.83
CA ASP A 341 -0.65 14.21 -8.78
C ASP A 341 0.85 14.01 -8.48
N VAL A 342 1.64 13.68 -9.50
CA VAL A 342 3.08 13.47 -9.38
C VAL A 342 3.81 14.37 -10.34
N LYS A 343 4.68 15.22 -9.80
CA LYS A 343 5.65 16.00 -10.57
C LYS A 343 7.03 15.45 -10.29
N SER A 344 7.76 15.01 -11.31
CA SER A 344 9.07 14.38 -11.14
C SER A 344 10.07 14.80 -12.20
N LYS A 345 11.33 14.85 -11.79
CA LYS A 345 12.48 15.04 -12.69
C LYS A 345 13.15 13.68 -12.93
N ALA A 346 13.19 13.26 -14.18
CA ALA A 346 13.85 12.03 -14.60
C ALA A 346 15.37 12.19 -14.67
N LEU A 347 16.09 11.07 -14.76
CA LEU A 347 17.57 11.02 -14.79
C LEU A 347 18.22 11.74 -15.98
N ASP A 348 17.47 11.97 -17.06
CA ASP A 348 17.88 12.78 -18.22
C ASP A 348 17.69 14.30 -18.00
N GLY A 349 17.18 14.70 -16.82
CA GLY A 349 16.86 16.08 -16.45
C GLY A 349 15.45 16.53 -16.85
N LYS A 350 14.66 15.70 -17.55
CA LYS A 350 13.32 16.06 -18.01
C LYS A 350 12.33 16.08 -16.84
N VAL A 351 11.63 17.21 -16.65
CA VAL A 351 10.53 17.32 -15.70
C VAL A 351 9.23 16.86 -16.38
N THR A 352 8.49 15.99 -15.71
CA THR A 352 7.17 15.51 -16.12
C THR A 352 6.18 15.78 -14.99
N GLU A 353 4.96 16.21 -15.32
CA GLU A 353 3.86 16.35 -14.37
C GLU A 353 2.68 15.50 -14.85
N LEU A 354 2.24 14.59 -14.00
CA LEU A 354 1.16 13.65 -14.25
C LEU A 354 0.07 13.87 -13.19
N LYS A 355 -1.19 13.86 -13.63
CA LYS A 355 -2.36 14.14 -12.77
C LYS A 355 -3.11 12.86 -12.45
N GLY A 356 -3.55 12.72 -11.19
CA GLY A 356 -4.40 11.59 -10.75
C GLY A 356 -3.80 10.18 -10.89
N VAL A 357 -2.47 10.04 -10.97
CA VAL A 357 -1.77 8.76 -11.17
C VAL A 357 -2.16 7.76 -10.08
N ARG A 358 -2.52 6.50 -10.41
CA ARG A 358 -2.55 5.38 -9.45
C ARG A 358 -1.13 5.08 -8.95
N THR A 359 -0.62 5.86 -8.01
CA THR A 359 0.73 5.69 -7.45
C THR A 359 0.92 4.32 -6.81
N ALA A 360 -0.05 3.83 -6.04
CA ALA A 360 0.03 2.52 -5.39
C ALA A 360 -1.27 1.72 -5.48
N ALA A 361 -1.17 0.41 -5.68
CA ALA A 361 -2.24 -0.56 -5.44
C ALA A 361 -2.29 -0.92 -3.96
N LEU A 362 -3.50 -0.95 -3.39
CA LEU A 362 -3.77 -1.20 -1.98
C LEU A 362 -4.49 -2.53 -1.80
N ASP A 363 -3.99 -3.39 -0.91
CA ASP A 363 -4.71 -4.59 -0.49
C ASP A 363 -5.77 -4.22 0.57
N VAL A 364 -7.03 -4.23 0.15
CA VAL A 364 -8.20 -3.99 1.02
C VAL A 364 -8.95 -5.28 1.40
N SER A 365 -8.40 -6.46 1.12
CA SER A 365 -9.04 -7.75 1.42
C SER A 365 -9.35 -7.96 2.91
N LYS A 366 -8.62 -7.27 3.79
CA LYS A 366 -8.79 -7.27 5.25
C LYS A 366 -9.43 -5.99 5.80
N ALA A 367 -9.80 -5.04 4.92
CA ALA A 367 -10.33 -3.75 5.33
C ALA A 367 -11.83 -3.84 5.67
N ASN A 368 -12.24 -3.17 6.75
CA ASN A 368 -13.64 -3.10 7.12
C ASN A 368 -14.26 -1.77 6.65
N PHE A 369 -15.12 -1.85 5.64
CA PHE A 369 -15.87 -0.70 5.11
C PHE A 369 -17.21 -0.46 5.82
N ALA A 370 -17.52 -1.16 6.91
CA ALA A 370 -18.69 -0.86 7.74
C ALA A 370 -18.46 0.44 8.53
N PRO A 371 -19.28 1.49 8.34
CA PRO A 371 -19.11 2.75 9.06
C PRO A 371 -19.49 2.59 10.55
N VAL A 372 -18.50 2.72 11.43
CA VAL A 372 -18.70 2.74 12.89
C VAL A 372 -18.91 4.19 13.31
N ASN A 373 -20.08 4.51 13.89
CA ASN A 373 -20.47 5.88 14.26
C ASN A 373 -20.37 6.91 13.12
N GLY A 374 -20.48 6.47 11.86
CA GLY A 374 -20.34 7.33 10.69
C GLY A 374 -18.89 7.57 10.27
N VAL A 375 -17.93 6.76 10.70
CA VAL A 375 -16.54 6.77 10.20
C VAL A 375 -16.13 5.38 9.71
N VAL A 376 -15.49 5.30 8.55
CA VAL A 376 -14.74 4.11 8.09
C VAL A 376 -13.26 4.37 8.32
N THR A 377 -12.55 3.37 8.86
CA THR A 377 -11.11 3.43 9.12
C THR A 377 -10.44 2.28 8.38
N LEU A 378 -9.50 2.64 7.51
CA LEU A 378 -8.67 1.75 6.73
C LEU A 378 -7.26 1.80 7.34
N THR A 379 -6.77 0.69 7.88
CA THR A 379 -5.52 0.67 8.67
C THR A 379 -4.48 -0.19 7.99
N GLU A 380 -3.28 0.36 7.82
CA GLU A 380 -2.07 -0.30 7.34
C GLU A 380 -2.30 -1.14 6.06
N LEU A 381 -3.05 -0.58 5.11
CA LEU A 381 -3.33 -1.24 3.83
C LEU A 381 -2.00 -1.49 3.11
N PRO A 382 -1.63 -2.77 2.83
CA PRO A 382 -0.40 -3.08 2.11
C PRO A 382 -0.39 -2.39 0.75
N ALA A 383 0.65 -1.59 0.51
CA ALA A 383 0.78 -0.78 -0.69
C ALA A 383 1.89 -1.31 -1.60
N THR A 384 1.59 -1.44 -2.89
CA THR A 384 2.58 -1.83 -3.92
C THR A 384 2.59 -0.81 -5.04
N LEU A 385 3.80 -0.42 -5.48
CA LEU A 385 3.99 0.56 -6.55
C LEU A 385 3.43 0.00 -7.86
N THR A 386 2.54 0.74 -8.53
CA THR A 386 2.05 0.33 -9.86
C THR A 386 3.10 0.64 -10.94
N ALA A 387 2.86 0.27 -12.21
CA ALA A 387 3.75 0.72 -13.28
C ALA A 387 3.58 2.21 -13.60
N ASP A 388 2.36 2.76 -13.48
CA ASP A 388 2.12 4.21 -13.63
C ASP A 388 2.84 4.98 -12.52
N GLY A 389 2.80 4.46 -11.29
CA GLY A 389 3.60 4.91 -10.16
C GLY A 389 5.10 4.83 -10.46
N ALA A 390 5.61 3.68 -10.92
CA ALA A 390 7.02 3.50 -11.28
C ALA A 390 7.51 4.51 -12.33
N ALA A 391 6.70 4.77 -13.36
CA ALA A 391 6.98 5.79 -14.38
C ALA A 391 6.94 7.20 -13.78
N ALA A 392 5.96 7.52 -12.93
CA ALA A 392 5.86 8.78 -12.22
C ALA A 392 7.02 9.02 -11.24
N PHE A 393 7.59 7.96 -10.65
CA PHE A 393 8.82 7.95 -9.87
C PHE A 393 10.10 8.05 -10.74
N GLY A 394 10.02 8.42 -12.02
CA GLY A 394 11.19 8.58 -12.89
C GLY A 394 11.96 7.28 -13.17
N GLY A 395 11.36 6.11 -12.91
CA GLY A 395 11.96 4.80 -13.12
C GLY A 395 12.90 4.30 -12.01
N PHE A 396 13.04 5.01 -10.89
CA PHE A 396 13.92 4.59 -9.78
C PHE A 396 13.50 3.28 -9.08
N TYR A 397 12.21 2.93 -9.17
CA TYR A 397 11.64 1.72 -8.60
C TYR A 397 10.77 1.00 -9.62
N GLY A 398 10.83 -0.32 -9.67
CA GLY A 398 10.00 -1.13 -10.57
C GLY A 398 8.57 -1.32 -10.06
N ALA A 399 7.64 -1.61 -10.97
CA ALA A 399 6.28 -2.03 -10.62
C ALA A 399 6.31 -3.27 -9.69
N GLY A 400 5.36 -3.35 -8.76
CA GLY A 400 5.32 -4.38 -7.71
C GLY A 400 6.25 -4.12 -6.52
N THR A 401 7.06 -3.05 -6.53
CA THR A 401 7.88 -2.66 -5.36
C THR A 401 6.98 -2.39 -4.16
N ALA A 402 7.20 -3.08 -3.04
CA ALA A 402 6.50 -2.80 -1.79
C ALA A 402 6.79 -1.37 -1.31
N LEU A 403 5.74 -0.61 -1.05
CA LEU A 403 5.77 0.76 -0.51
C LEU A 403 5.47 0.73 0.99
N ASP A 404 5.54 1.89 1.63
CA ASP A 404 4.99 2.01 2.99
C ASP A 404 3.46 1.86 2.91
N PRO A 405 2.85 1.13 3.87
CA PRO A 405 1.41 0.91 3.89
C PRO A 405 0.62 2.22 4.04
N VAL A 406 -0.65 2.20 3.63
CA VAL A 406 -1.55 3.36 3.65
C VAL A 406 -2.58 3.20 4.76
N SER A 407 -2.67 4.20 5.63
CA SER A 407 -3.72 4.29 6.66
C SER A 407 -4.61 5.51 6.40
N ALA A 408 -5.92 5.33 6.28
CA ALA A 408 -6.87 6.37 5.90
C ALA A 408 -8.20 6.34 6.70
N THR A 409 -8.77 7.50 7.00
CA THR A 409 -10.13 7.63 7.57
C THR A 409 -11.08 8.35 6.62
N LEU A 410 -12.35 7.95 6.67
CA LEU A 410 -13.47 8.50 5.89
C LEU A 410 -14.62 8.82 6.85
N ALA A 411 -14.88 10.10 7.14
CA ALA A 411 -15.96 10.51 8.02
C ALA A 411 -17.20 10.97 7.22
N PHE A 412 -18.36 10.42 7.55
CA PHE A 412 -19.63 10.67 6.86
C PHE A 412 -20.53 11.62 7.65
N ARG A 413 -21.28 12.46 6.95
CA ARG A 413 -22.30 13.29 7.58
C ARG A 413 -23.49 12.42 8.00
N LYS A 414 -23.87 12.45 9.28
CA LYS A 414 -25.14 11.87 9.75
C LYS A 414 -26.31 12.59 9.08
N THR A 415 -26.98 11.95 8.12
CA THR A 415 -28.26 12.43 7.59
C THR A 415 -29.31 12.35 8.70
N ALA A 416 -29.72 13.51 9.22
CA ALA A 416 -30.92 13.58 10.04
C ALA A 416 -32.13 13.17 9.16
N PRO A 417 -33.10 12.40 9.69
CA PRO A 417 -34.35 12.18 8.98
C PRO A 417 -35.01 13.54 8.73
N SER A 418 -35.33 13.82 7.47
CA SER A 418 -36.04 15.06 7.11
C SER A 418 -37.39 15.09 7.84
N PRO A 419 -37.72 16.15 8.59
CA PRO A 419 -39.00 16.23 9.28
C PRO A 419 -40.11 16.37 8.24
N SER A 420 -40.90 15.30 8.08
CA SER A 420 -42.14 15.36 7.30
C SER A 420 -43.05 16.43 7.91
N ALA A 421 -43.42 17.43 7.11
CA ALA A 421 -44.27 18.51 7.57
C ALA A 421 -45.69 17.97 7.87
N SER A 422 -46.12 18.12 9.11
CA SER A 422 -47.51 17.89 9.54
C SER A 422 -48.07 19.21 10.08
N PRO A 423 -49.31 19.59 9.74
CA PRO A 423 -49.76 20.97 9.85
C PRO A 423 -50.05 21.41 11.29
N SER A 424 -49.91 22.71 11.52
CA SER A 424 -50.21 23.35 12.80
C SER A 424 -51.72 23.45 13.05
N ALA A 425 -52.16 23.10 14.25
CA ALA A 425 -53.45 23.50 14.80
C ALA A 425 -53.31 23.74 16.31
N SER A 426 -53.56 24.98 16.74
CA SER A 426 -53.58 25.39 18.15
C SER A 426 -54.95 25.16 18.77
N THR A 427 -55.01 24.59 19.99
CA THR A 427 -55.92 25.05 21.06
C THR A 427 -55.45 24.59 22.45
N SER A 428 -55.48 25.52 23.40
CA SER A 428 -55.49 25.33 24.86
C SER A 428 -56.90 25.78 25.36
N PRO A 429 -57.38 25.57 26.62
CA PRO A 429 -56.73 25.02 27.81
C PRO A 429 -57.57 24.00 28.65
N SER A 430 -56.97 23.48 29.73
CA SER A 430 -57.52 23.42 31.13
C SER A 430 -57.04 22.18 31.91
N ALA A 431 -56.94 22.30 33.24
CA ALA A 431 -56.34 21.32 34.18
C ALA A 431 -57.40 20.82 35.21
N PRO A 432 -57.08 20.15 36.35
CA PRO A 432 -55.85 19.45 36.76
C PRO A 432 -56.09 18.02 37.35
N ALA A 433 -55.07 17.16 37.41
CA ALA A 433 -54.99 16.07 38.40
C ALA A 433 -53.55 15.57 38.61
N SER A 434 -53.16 15.39 39.88
CA SER A 434 -51.96 14.69 40.36
C SER A 434 -52.48 13.53 41.23
N PRO A 435 -51.88 12.32 41.27
CA PRO A 435 -50.58 12.20 41.93
C PRO A 435 -49.59 11.12 41.44
N SER A 436 -48.33 11.33 41.84
CA SER A 436 -47.31 10.33 42.21
C SER A 436 -46.49 9.59 41.13
N ALA A 437 -45.17 9.79 41.26
CA ALA A 437 -44.08 8.85 40.98
C ALA A 437 -43.96 8.18 39.60
N SER A 438 -43.08 8.74 38.75
CA SER A 438 -42.07 7.94 38.04
C SER A 438 -40.86 8.77 37.62
N ALA A 439 -39.68 8.16 37.73
CA ALA A 439 -38.34 8.57 37.25
C ALA A 439 -38.11 10.05 36.85
N SER A 440 -37.29 10.76 37.64
CA SER A 440 -36.38 11.75 37.06
C SER A 440 -35.57 11.10 35.93
N PRO A 441 -35.30 11.80 34.80
CA PRO A 441 -34.33 11.30 33.85
C PRO A 441 -32.98 11.16 34.56
N THR A 442 -32.48 9.94 34.65
CA THR A 442 -31.14 9.66 35.16
C THR A 442 -30.15 10.46 34.32
N GLN A 443 -29.59 11.53 34.90
CA GLN A 443 -28.51 12.26 34.26
C GLN A 443 -27.37 11.28 34.02
N THR A 444 -27.01 11.07 32.76
CA THR A 444 -25.88 10.22 32.37
C THR A 444 -24.65 10.65 33.18
N PRO A 445 -23.93 9.73 33.84
CA PRO A 445 -22.73 10.08 34.58
C PRO A 445 -21.76 10.88 33.71
N ALA A 446 -21.26 11.99 34.25
CA ALA A 446 -20.27 12.84 33.59
C ALA A 446 -18.88 12.17 33.47
N GLU A 447 -18.74 10.96 34.00
CA GLU A 447 -17.50 10.24 34.20
C GLU A 447 -17.77 8.74 34.08
N LEU A 448 -17.03 8.09 33.18
CA LEU A 448 -17.08 6.65 32.92
C LEU A 448 -15.85 5.99 33.55
N PRO A 449 -16.02 5.05 34.49
CA PRO A 449 -14.90 4.41 35.17
C PRO A 449 -14.17 3.41 34.26
N ILE A 450 -12.85 3.40 34.35
CA ILE A 450 -12.00 2.35 33.78
C ILE A 450 -11.90 1.23 34.81
N LEU A 451 -12.38 0.05 34.44
CA LEU A 451 -12.60 -1.09 35.33
C LEU A 451 -11.42 -2.06 35.37
N ASP A 452 -10.72 -2.18 34.24
CA ASP A 452 -9.46 -2.92 34.08
C ASP A 452 -8.69 -2.33 32.87
N GLY A 453 -7.45 -2.79 32.66
CA GLY A 453 -6.67 -2.42 31.49
C GLY A 453 -5.25 -2.97 31.51
N ALA A 454 -4.57 -2.82 30.38
CA ALA A 454 -3.14 -3.09 30.26
C ALA A 454 -2.43 -2.02 29.42
N LEU A 455 -1.13 -1.86 29.69
CA LEU A 455 -0.22 -0.99 28.95
C LEU A 455 1.03 -1.79 28.57
N ASP A 456 1.41 -1.75 27.30
CA ASP A 456 2.60 -2.37 26.75
C ASP A 456 3.56 -1.27 26.28
N TRP A 457 4.76 -1.19 26.87
CA TRP A 457 5.74 -0.17 26.51
C TRP A 457 7.18 -0.58 26.80
N GLY A 458 7.98 -0.79 25.74
CA GLY A 458 9.37 -1.23 25.84
C GLY A 458 10.38 -0.18 26.33
N VAL A 459 9.96 1.05 26.64
CA VAL A 459 10.82 2.23 26.84
C VAL A 459 11.53 2.68 25.56
N LYS A 460 12.63 2.04 25.18
CA LYS A 460 13.38 2.33 23.94
C LYS A 460 14.23 1.15 23.50
N GLU A 461 14.11 0.72 22.25
CA GLU A 461 14.81 -0.45 21.71
C GLU A 461 16.33 -0.33 21.85
N SER A 462 16.91 0.83 21.48
CA SER A 462 18.35 1.06 21.60
C SER A 462 18.84 1.01 23.06
N PHE A 463 17.99 1.38 24.03
CA PHE A 463 18.30 1.27 25.45
C PHE A 463 18.26 -0.20 25.92
N ARG A 464 17.26 -0.98 25.49
CA ARG A 464 17.24 -2.44 25.75
C ARG A 464 18.42 -3.16 25.07
N ALA A 465 18.83 -2.72 23.89
CA ALA A 465 20.00 -3.24 23.20
C ALA A 465 21.30 -2.90 23.94
N TYR A 466 21.43 -1.66 24.42
CA TYR A 466 22.56 -1.21 25.23
C TYR A 466 22.77 -2.08 26.49
N LEU A 467 21.70 -2.37 27.23
CA LEU A 467 21.77 -3.21 28.44
C LEU A 467 22.30 -4.63 28.16
N LYS A 468 22.10 -5.16 26.94
CA LYS A 468 22.63 -6.47 26.54
C LYS A 468 24.13 -6.46 26.20
N THR A 469 24.76 -5.28 26.10
CA THR A 469 26.19 -5.21 25.77
C THR A 469 27.07 -5.63 26.96
N PRO A 470 28.23 -6.27 26.74
CA PRO A 470 29.17 -6.59 27.82
C PRO A 470 29.66 -5.37 28.60
N ALA A 471 29.71 -4.19 27.95
CA ALA A 471 30.11 -2.93 28.59
C ALA A 471 29.05 -2.38 29.56
N ALA A 472 27.76 -2.64 29.32
CA ALA A 472 26.70 -2.27 30.26
C ALA A 472 26.47 -3.34 31.34
N ALA A 473 26.68 -4.62 30.99
CA ALA A 473 26.39 -5.79 31.84
C ALA A 473 25.00 -5.68 32.52
N GLY A 474 24.00 -5.31 31.70
CA GLY A 474 22.73 -4.80 32.20
C GLY A 474 21.72 -5.89 32.61
N LYS A 475 20.86 -5.55 33.56
CA LYS A 475 19.78 -6.39 34.08
C LYS A 475 18.46 -5.61 34.05
N VAL A 476 17.37 -6.32 33.76
CA VAL A 476 16.00 -5.81 33.88
C VAL A 476 15.29 -6.58 34.99
N GLU A 477 14.63 -5.88 35.90
CA GLU A 477 13.83 -6.45 36.98
C GLU A 477 12.40 -5.90 36.86
N PHE A 478 11.39 -6.78 36.91
CA PHE A 478 9.98 -6.37 36.92
C PHE A 478 9.39 -6.55 38.32
N GLY A 479 8.46 -5.68 38.70
CA GLY A 479 7.77 -5.69 39.99
C GLY A 479 6.28 -5.40 39.87
N GLY A 480 5.54 -5.60 40.97
CA GLY A 480 4.13 -5.22 41.08
C GLY A 480 3.17 -5.89 40.08
N GLY A 481 3.54 -7.04 39.51
CA GLY A 481 2.75 -7.78 38.52
C GLY A 481 3.06 -7.46 37.06
N ALA A 482 4.05 -6.60 36.79
CA ALA A 482 4.57 -6.42 35.42
C ALA A 482 5.41 -7.63 34.97
N ALA A 483 5.39 -7.91 33.67
CA ALA A 483 6.26 -8.88 33.00
C ALA A 483 6.41 -8.47 31.52
N ASP A 484 7.58 -8.73 30.93
CA ASP A 484 7.86 -8.51 29.49
C ASP A 484 7.40 -7.13 28.95
N PHE A 485 7.59 -6.07 29.75
CA PHE A 485 7.20 -4.68 29.44
C PHE A 485 5.67 -4.44 29.33
N ARG A 486 4.87 -5.36 29.87
CA ARG A 486 3.42 -5.25 30.04
C ARG A 486 3.06 -4.95 31.50
N PHE A 487 2.17 -3.99 31.69
CA PHE A 487 1.69 -3.48 32.98
C PHE A 487 0.16 -3.64 33.01
N GLY A 488 -0.38 -4.38 33.98
CA GLY A 488 -1.81 -4.75 34.03
C GLY A 488 -2.61 -4.03 35.10
N GLY A 489 -3.88 -4.41 35.28
CA GLY A 489 -4.73 -3.88 36.35
C GLY A 489 -5.02 -2.38 36.23
N GLY A 490 -5.23 -1.92 34.99
CA GLY A 490 -5.53 -0.53 34.67
C GLY A 490 -6.78 -0.03 35.39
N SER A 491 -6.73 1.17 35.96
CA SER A 491 -7.87 1.77 36.68
C SER A 491 -7.86 3.29 36.54
N GLY A 492 -9.03 3.92 36.66
CA GLY A 492 -9.16 5.37 36.49
C GLY A 492 -10.51 5.76 35.91
N ALA A 493 -10.55 6.83 35.12
CA ALA A 493 -11.79 7.32 34.54
C ALA A 493 -11.60 8.15 33.25
N TYR A 494 -12.70 8.27 32.50
CA TYR A 494 -12.88 9.15 31.36
C TYR A 494 -14.03 10.12 31.61
N ASN A 495 -13.77 11.42 31.58
CA ASN A 495 -14.78 12.46 31.73
C ASN A 495 -15.48 12.74 30.39
N THR A 496 -16.77 12.45 30.30
CA THR A 496 -17.55 12.55 29.06
C THR A 496 -17.86 13.99 28.64
N LYS A 497 -17.61 14.98 29.51
CA LYS A 497 -17.84 16.41 29.23
C LYS A 497 -16.57 17.15 28.82
N THR A 498 -15.43 16.83 29.45
CA THR A 498 -14.14 17.50 29.20
C THR A 498 -13.22 16.69 28.31
N HIS A 499 -13.60 15.45 27.96
CA HIS A 499 -12.80 14.45 27.25
C HIS A 499 -11.48 14.08 27.92
N VAL A 500 -11.34 14.37 29.23
CA VAL A 500 -10.14 14.03 30.00
C VAL A 500 -10.12 12.53 30.30
N VAL A 501 -9.00 11.86 30.02
CA VAL A 501 -8.71 10.49 30.44
C VAL A 501 -7.61 10.52 31.49
N THR A 502 -7.80 9.78 32.58
CA THR A 502 -6.72 9.47 33.53
C THR A 502 -6.81 7.98 33.86
N ALA A 503 -5.78 7.22 33.50
CA ALA A 503 -5.63 5.82 33.82
C ALA A 503 -4.27 5.55 34.48
N ALA A 504 -4.23 4.68 35.48
CA ALA A 504 -3.03 4.19 36.14
C ALA A 504 -2.97 2.66 36.05
N PHE A 505 -1.78 2.12 35.80
CA PHE A 505 -1.50 0.70 35.62
C PHE A 505 -0.57 0.21 36.73
N LYS A 506 -0.74 -1.05 37.15
CA LYS A 506 0.07 -1.66 38.19
C LYS A 506 1.37 -2.21 37.62
N GLY A 507 2.41 -2.10 38.42
CA GLY A 507 3.70 -2.72 38.16
C GLY A 507 4.83 -1.71 38.05
N SER A 508 6.04 -2.23 37.95
CA SER A 508 7.26 -1.45 37.80
C SER A 508 8.29 -2.19 36.94
N VAL A 509 9.17 -1.43 36.31
CA VAL A 509 10.35 -1.95 35.62
C VAL A 509 11.58 -1.18 36.09
N ARG A 510 12.62 -1.93 36.43
CA ARG A 510 13.90 -1.41 36.92
C ARG A 510 15.03 -1.91 36.03
N PHE A 511 15.87 -0.97 35.63
CA PHE A 511 17.02 -1.17 34.76
C PHE A 511 18.29 -0.92 35.55
N LEU A 512 19.18 -1.90 35.54
CA LEU A 512 20.47 -1.87 36.24
C LEU A 512 21.58 -2.04 35.22
N ALA A 513 22.64 -1.24 35.28
CA ALA A 513 23.84 -1.40 34.46
C ALA A 513 25.07 -0.79 35.13
N HIS A 514 26.25 -1.16 34.64
CA HIS A 514 27.56 -0.81 35.20
C HIS A 514 27.71 -1.28 36.66
N PRO A 515 27.86 -2.60 36.88
CA PRO A 515 28.07 -3.15 38.20
C PRO A 515 29.41 -2.66 38.79
N LYS A 516 29.36 -2.08 39.99
CA LYS A 516 30.51 -1.50 40.69
C LYS A 516 30.29 -1.50 42.19
N ASP A 517 31.30 -1.89 42.95
CA ASP A 517 31.34 -1.85 44.42
C ASP A 517 30.09 -2.45 45.11
N GLY A 518 29.58 -3.58 44.59
CA GLY A 518 28.40 -4.28 45.12
C GLY A 518 27.04 -3.66 44.75
N GLY A 519 27.03 -2.60 43.94
CA GLY A 519 25.83 -1.98 43.37
C GLY A 519 25.95 -1.76 41.87
N TYR A 520 25.14 -0.82 41.35
CA TYR A 520 25.14 -0.41 39.95
C TYR A 520 25.28 1.11 39.86
N GLU A 521 26.02 1.62 38.86
CA GLU A 521 26.12 3.06 38.60
C GLU A 521 24.87 3.59 37.89
N LEU A 522 24.26 2.80 37.01
CA LEU A 522 22.94 3.07 36.44
C LEU A 522 21.89 2.24 37.21
N ASP A 523 20.92 2.92 37.83
CA ASP A 523 19.74 2.32 38.46
C ASP A 523 18.51 3.18 38.16
N LEU A 524 17.72 2.77 37.16
CA LEU A 524 16.56 3.50 36.64
C LEU A 524 15.30 2.68 36.83
N THR A 525 14.39 3.14 37.68
CA THR A 525 13.07 2.52 37.93
C THR A 525 11.95 3.40 37.41
N PHE A 526 11.02 2.80 36.65
CA PHE A 526 9.70 3.34 36.36
C PHE A 526 8.66 2.55 37.17
N ALA A 527 7.78 3.26 37.88
CA ALA A 527 6.67 2.71 38.63
C ALA A 527 5.40 3.56 38.37
N ASP A 528 4.24 3.06 38.79
CA ASP A 528 2.96 3.79 38.73
C ASP A 528 2.71 4.42 37.35
N LEU A 529 2.94 3.63 36.29
CA LEU A 529 2.76 4.08 34.92
C LEU A 529 1.29 4.44 34.68
N GLY A 530 1.07 5.52 33.94
CA GLY A 530 -0.27 6.02 33.65
C GLY A 530 -0.40 6.61 32.26
N LEU A 531 -1.64 6.67 31.79
CA LEU A 531 -2.03 7.36 30.58
C LEU A 531 -2.88 8.56 30.99
N ARG A 532 -2.45 9.75 30.58
CA ARG A 532 -3.18 11.00 30.81
C ARG A 532 -3.47 11.68 29.49
N VAL A 533 -4.73 11.99 29.23
CA VAL A 533 -5.16 12.81 28.09
C VAL A 533 -5.96 13.99 28.64
N ASP A 534 -5.50 15.21 28.40
CA ASP A 534 -6.21 16.44 28.77
C ASP A 534 -5.99 17.53 27.71
N GLN A 535 -6.47 18.75 27.95
CA GLN A 535 -6.32 19.87 27.00
C GLN A 535 -4.86 20.26 26.73
N GLY A 536 -3.91 19.84 27.59
CA GLY A 536 -2.48 19.99 27.35
C GLY A 536 -1.85 18.90 26.49
N GLY A 537 -2.63 17.91 26.02
CA GLY A 537 -2.18 16.80 25.19
C GLY A 537 -2.31 15.41 25.85
N ALA A 538 -1.79 14.38 25.17
CA ALA A 538 -1.71 13.03 25.69
C ALA A 538 -0.29 12.70 26.16
N PHE A 539 -0.16 12.03 27.29
CA PHE A 539 1.11 11.73 27.95
C PHE A 539 1.12 10.34 28.57
N LEU A 540 2.28 9.68 28.45
CA LEU A 540 2.66 8.58 29.34
C LEU A 540 3.26 9.21 30.59
N THR A 541 2.64 8.95 31.74
CA THR A 541 3.13 9.39 33.05
C THR A 541 3.78 8.23 33.80
N ALA A 542 4.74 8.50 34.68
CA ALA A 542 5.28 7.52 35.62
C ALA A 542 5.90 8.19 36.85
N ASP A 543 5.95 7.46 37.96
CA ASP A 543 6.93 7.70 39.00
C ASP A 543 8.28 7.20 38.54
N VAL A 544 9.31 8.05 38.58
CA VAL A 544 10.65 7.71 38.07
C VAL A 544 11.71 7.96 39.12
N LYS A 545 12.54 6.95 39.37
CA LYS A 545 13.72 7.05 40.21
C LYS A 545 14.94 6.67 39.38
N SER A 546 15.85 7.61 39.16
CA SER A 546 17.03 7.44 38.31
C SER A 546 18.30 7.78 39.08
N LYS A 547 19.22 6.82 39.17
CA LYS A 547 20.61 7.03 39.55
C LYS A 547 21.44 7.07 38.27
N ALA A 548 22.13 8.19 38.06
CA ALA A 548 23.00 8.44 36.94
C ALA A 548 24.45 7.96 37.20
N LEU A 549 25.24 7.82 36.13
CA LEU A 549 26.65 7.37 36.20
C LEU A 549 27.56 8.29 37.01
N ASP A 550 27.18 9.56 37.20
CA ASP A 550 27.87 10.52 38.08
C ASP A 550 27.49 10.34 39.58
N GLY A 551 26.66 9.34 39.89
CA GLY A 551 26.14 9.04 41.23
C GLY A 551 24.91 9.86 41.62
N LYS A 552 24.46 10.82 40.81
CA LYS A 552 23.32 11.68 41.12
C LYS A 552 22.01 10.89 41.07
N VAL A 553 21.21 11.01 42.12
CA VAL A 553 19.85 10.45 42.17
C VAL A 553 18.82 11.55 41.87
N THR A 554 17.91 11.27 40.94
CA THR A 554 16.75 12.09 40.59
C THR A 554 15.50 11.25 40.84
N GLU A 555 14.53 11.79 41.58
CA GLU A 555 13.23 11.15 41.80
C GLU A 555 12.12 12.13 41.41
N LEU A 556 11.25 11.70 40.50
CA LEU A 556 10.09 12.46 40.03
C LEU A 556 8.82 11.66 40.28
N LYS A 557 7.73 12.36 40.61
CA LYS A 557 6.41 11.78 40.90
C LYS A 557 5.39 12.22 39.86
N GLY A 558 4.71 11.27 39.22
CA GLY A 558 3.75 11.53 38.14
C GLY A 558 4.33 12.25 36.91
N ALA A 559 5.63 12.11 36.65
CA ALA A 559 6.34 12.80 35.57
C ALA A 559 5.75 12.47 34.21
N LYS A 560 5.58 13.47 33.32
CA LYS A 560 5.16 13.26 31.93
C LYS A 560 6.34 12.74 31.11
N VAL A 561 6.68 11.46 31.25
CA VAL A 561 7.85 10.85 30.61
C VAL A 561 7.83 11.00 29.08
N ALA A 562 6.71 10.72 28.44
CA ALA A 562 6.55 10.84 26.99
C ALA A 562 5.27 11.60 26.62
N ALA A 563 5.35 12.44 25.59
CA ALA A 563 4.18 12.91 24.86
C ALA A 563 3.75 11.80 23.88
N LEU A 564 2.45 11.55 23.78
CA LEU A 564 1.87 10.51 22.95
C LEU A 564 1.09 11.12 21.79
N ASP A 565 1.38 10.70 20.56
CA ASP A 565 0.54 11.06 19.42
C ASP A 565 -0.73 10.19 19.40
N VAL A 566 -1.80 10.72 19.99
CA VAL A 566 -3.14 10.11 19.92
C VAL A 566 -3.95 10.54 18.70
N SER A 567 -3.39 11.33 17.78
CA SER A 567 -4.09 11.80 16.56
C SER A 567 -4.38 10.69 15.54
N LYS A 568 -3.87 9.47 15.79
CA LYS A 568 -4.09 8.24 15.02
C LYS A 568 -4.77 7.14 15.87
N ALA A 569 -5.15 7.44 17.11
CA ALA A 569 -5.65 6.45 18.07
C ALA A 569 -7.13 6.12 17.89
N GLY A 570 -7.46 4.84 17.89
CA GLY A 570 -8.84 4.35 17.90
C GLY A 570 -9.45 4.44 19.29
N PHE A 571 -10.21 5.51 19.57
CA PHE A 571 -10.95 5.67 20.83
C PHE A 571 -12.29 4.92 20.87
N ALA A 572 -12.68 4.26 19.78
CA ALA A 572 -13.91 3.47 19.73
C ALA A 572 -13.71 2.14 20.50
N PRO A 573 -14.59 1.79 21.46
CA PRO A 573 -14.53 0.51 22.14
C PRO A 573 -14.90 -0.64 21.19
N VAL A 574 -14.13 -1.71 21.25
CA VAL A 574 -14.42 -3.03 20.65
C VAL A 574 -14.68 -3.98 21.81
N ASP A 575 -15.85 -4.63 21.82
CA ASP A 575 -16.26 -5.56 22.88
C ASP A 575 -16.10 -5.01 24.32
N GLY A 576 -16.32 -3.70 24.50
CA GLY A 576 -16.19 -3.00 25.79
C GLY A 576 -14.78 -2.53 26.15
N VAL A 577 -13.80 -2.69 25.25
CA VAL A 577 -12.39 -2.30 25.43
C VAL A 577 -11.96 -1.26 24.40
N VAL A 578 -11.41 -0.13 24.84
CA VAL A 578 -10.75 0.84 23.96
C VAL A 578 -9.27 0.49 23.86
N THR A 579 -8.80 0.11 22.67
CA THR A 579 -7.38 -0.21 22.43
C THR A 579 -6.69 0.89 21.62
N LEU A 580 -5.87 1.68 22.32
CA LEU A 580 -4.98 2.68 21.78
C LEU A 580 -3.69 1.98 21.33
N ASN A 581 -3.68 1.47 20.09
CA ASN A 581 -2.59 0.64 19.59
C ASN A 581 -1.40 1.47 19.08
N GLN A 582 -0.18 1.11 19.50
CA GLN A 582 1.10 1.59 18.98
C GLN A 582 1.19 3.13 18.84
N LEU A 583 0.74 3.85 19.86
CA LEU A 583 0.85 5.32 19.95
C LEU A 583 2.32 5.75 19.83
N PRO A 584 2.69 6.58 18.84
CA PRO A 584 4.03 7.15 18.77
C PRO A 584 4.33 7.93 20.04
N ALA A 585 5.46 7.62 20.68
CA ALA A 585 5.89 8.23 21.93
C ALA A 585 7.15 9.08 21.69
N ALA A 586 7.10 10.36 22.07
CA ALA A 586 8.24 11.27 22.03
C ALA A 586 8.65 11.67 23.46
N LEU A 587 9.93 11.54 23.79
CA LEU A 587 10.46 11.88 25.11
C LEU A 587 10.24 13.37 25.40
N THR A 588 9.66 13.71 26.56
CA THR A 588 9.50 15.13 26.93
C THR A 588 10.80 15.73 27.48
N ALA A 589 10.83 17.04 27.74
CA ALA A 589 11.92 17.66 28.49
C ALA A 589 12.03 17.11 29.94
N GLU A 590 10.90 16.76 30.55
CA GLU A 590 10.86 16.12 31.87
C GLU A 590 11.43 14.69 31.80
N GLY A 591 11.04 13.91 30.78
CA GLY A 591 11.59 12.59 30.51
C GLY A 591 13.08 12.60 30.13
N ALA A 592 13.57 13.61 29.40
CA ALA A 592 15.00 13.76 29.10
C ALA A 592 15.87 13.87 30.35
N SER A 593 15.32 14.48 31.42
CA SER A 593 16.04 14.62 32.70
C SER A 593 16.26 13.28 33.41
N VAL A 594 15.34 12.30 33.28
CA VAL A 594 15.49 10.98 33.94
C VAL A 594 16.50 10.06 33.26
N PHE A 595 16.82 10.31 31.99
CA PHE A 595 17.90 9.64 31.26
C PHE A 595 19.22 10.44 31.32
N SER A 596 19.40 11.29 32.33
CA SER A 596 20.64 12.05 32.57
C SER A 596 21.11 12.90 31.38
N GLY A 597 20.19 13.31 30.50
CA GLY A 597 20.51 14.05 29.27
C GLY A 597 21.09 13.21 28.12
N PHE A 598 21.23 11.88 28.25
CA PHE A 598 21.66 11.00 27.15
C PHE A 598 20.68 11.01 25.96
N TYR A 599 19.39 11.23 26.24
CA TYR A 599 18.37 11.43 25.23
C TYR A 599 17.78 12.84 25.35
N GLN A 600 17.59 13.49 24.20
CA GLN A 600 17.04 14.84 24.12
C GLN A 600 15.52 14.83 24.10
N ALA A 601 14.90 15.94 24.48
CA ALA A 601 13.46 16.13 24.28
C ALA A 601 13.10 16.02 22.80
N GLY A 602 11.95 15.41 22.49
CA GLY A 602 11.53 15.05 21.13
C GLY A 602 12.13 13.74 20.61
N ALA A 603 13.06 13.09 21.32
CA ALA A 603 13.59 11.80 20.89
C ALA A 603 12.49 10.73 20.86
N ALA A 604 12.34 10.05 19.71
CA ALA A 604 11.39 8.95 19.56
C ALA A 604 11.71 7.82 20.55
N LEU A 605 10.70 7.36 21.27
CA LEU A 605 10.70 6.21 22.16
C LEU A 605 10.00 5.04 21.48
N ASP A 606 9.97 3.88 22.14
CA ASP A 606 9.13 2.77 21.66
C ASP A 606 7.65 3.17 21.78
N PRO A 607 6.80 2.80 20.79
CA PRO A 607 5.40 3.13 20.81
C PRO A 607 4.68 2.46 21.99
N VAL A 608 3.62 3.10 22.48
CA VAL A 608 2.80 2.62 23.61
C VAL A 608 1.54 1.97 23.06
N THR A 609 1.25 0.73 23.44
CA THR A 609 -0.10 0.16 23.29
C THR A 609 -0.80 0.21 24.65
N ALA A 610 -2.03 0.69 24.71
CA ALA A 610 -2.86 0.67 25.92
C ALA A 610 -4.26 0.15 25.62
N SER A 611 -4.80 -0.69 26.50
CA SER A 611 -6.18 -1.18 26.45
C SER A 611 -6.91 -0.78 27.73
N LEU A 612 -8.06 -0.11 27.60
CA LEU A 612 -8.87 0.41 28.70
C LEU A 612 -10.26 -0.23 28.66
N VAL A 613 -10.65 -0.90 29.74
CA VAL A 613 -11.93 -1.62 29.84
C VAL A 613 -12.97 -0.74 30.53
N PHE A 614 -14.13 -0.55 29.90
CA PHE A 614 -15.24 0.22 30.48
C PHE A 614 -16.46 -0.64 30.85
N ASP A 615 -16.54 -1.88 30.34
CA ASP A 615 -17.63 -2.82 30.61
C ASP A 615 -17.23 -3.99 31.52
N LYS A 616 -18.06 -4.31 32.51
CA LYS A 616 -17.77 -5.32 33.56
C LYS A 616 -17.60 -6.77 33.07
N GLY A 617 -17.92 -7.06 31.80
CA GLY A 617 -17.79 -8.39 31.20
C GLY A 617 -16.72 -8.50 30.12
N ALA A 618 -16.03 -7.40 29.80
CA ALA A 618 -15.04 -7.34 28.75
C ALA A 618 -13.66 -7.77 29.26
N THR A 619 -12.91 -8.52 28.45
CA THR A 619 -11.58 -9.03 28.81
C THR A 619 -10.48 -8.24 28.09
N VAL A 620 -9.41 -7.91 28.81
CA VAL A 620 -8.26 -7.20 28.22
C VAL A 620 -7.62 -8.08 27.13
N PRO A 621 -7.46 -7.60 25.88
CA PRO A 621 -6.79 -8.36 24.83
C PRO A 621 -5.36 -8.73 25.22
N THR A 622 -5.01 -10.00 25.10
CA THR A 622 -3.62 -10.45 25.11
C THR A 622 -3.05 -10.25 23.70
N PRO A 623 -1.98 -9.45 23.50
CA PRO A 623 -1.33 -9.34 22.22
C PRO A 623 -0.85 -10.71 21.73
N ALA A 624 -0.99 -11.00 20.44
CA ALA A 624 -0.24 -12.09 19.84
C ALA A 624 1.26 -11.82 20.04
N PRO A 625 2.10 -12.84 20.32
CA PRO A 625 3.54 -12.65 20.44
C PRO A 625 4.09 -11.98 19.19
N GLY A 626 4.61 -10.76 19.33
CA GLY A 626 5.26 -10.07 18.21
C GLY A 626 6.46 -10.87 17.74
N THR A 627 6.83 -10.73 16.46
CA THR A 627 7.88 -11.52 15.79
C THR A 627 9.32 -11.19 16.25
N GLY A 628 9.50 -10.77 17.51
CA GLY A 628 10.78 -10.88 18.20
C GLY A 628 11.09 -12.36 18.46
N GLY A 629 12.31 -12.79 18.12
CA GLY A 629 12.67 -14.21 18.12
C GLY A 629 12.34 -14.95 19.41
N THR A 630 11.78 -16.14 19.28
CA THR A 630 11.45 -17.06 20.38
C THR A 630 12.62 -17.24 21.34
N VAL A 631 12.48 -16.70 22.55
CA VAL A 631 13.35 -17.05 23.68
C VAL A 631 12.80 -18.33 24.29
N THR A 632 13.35 -19.48 23.89
CA THR A 632 13.18 -20.72 24.67
C THR A 632 13.90 -20.53 26.01
N PRO A 633 13.22 -20.66 27.17
CA PRO A 633 13.90 -20.60 28.45
C PRO A 633 14.90 -21.75 28.59
N ALA A 634 16.16 -21.44 28.85
CA ALA A 634 17.14 -22.46 29.20
C ALA A 634 16.80 -23.01 30.60
N PRO A 635 16.66 -24.35 30.78
CA PRO A 635 16.44 -24.92 32.10
C PRO A 635 17.71 -24.77 32.97
N ALA A 636 17.50 -24.55 34.26
CA ALA A 636 18.58 -24.42 35.24
C ALA A 636 19.41 -25.73 35.37
N PRO A 637 20.73 -25.63 35.68
CA PRO A 637 21.61 -26.80 35.67
C PRO A 637 21.36 -27.73 36.86
N GLY A 638 21.29 -29.04 36.59
CA GLY A 638 21.21 -30.07 37.62
C GLY A 638 21.87 -31.38 37.21
N GLY A 639 22.85 -31.84 37.99
CA GLY A 639 23.27 -33.25 38.09
C GLY A 639 23.94 -33.90 36.87
N SER A 640 25.27 -33.94 36.87
CA SER A 640 26.04 -34.83 35.98
C SER A 640 26.13 -36.26 36.56
N THR A 641 25.87 -37.29 35.75
CA THR A 641 26.52 -38.60 35.89
C THR A 641 26.59 -39.40 34.58
N GLY A 642 27.82 -39.59 34.08
CA GLY A 642 28.34 -40.94 33.77
C GLY A 642 28.07 -41.59 32.39
N GLY A 643 29.04 -41.45 31.48
CA GLY A 643 29.38 -42.45 30.45
C GLY A 643 28.48 -42.50 29.19
N GLY A 644 28.99 -42.88 28.02
CA GLY A 644 30.38 -43.20 27.65
C GLY A 644 30.44 -44.00 26.34
N ALA A 645 31.44 -43.68 25.51
CA ALA A 645 31.87 -44.39 24.30
C ALA A 645 30.94 -44.41 23.05
N VAL A 646 31.43 -44.58 21.80
CA VAL A 646 32.63 -44.02 21.10
C VAL A 646 32.61 -44.52 19.62
N LEU A 647 32.94 -43.65 18.66
CA LEU A 647 33.49 -43.89 17.28
C LEU A 647 32.85 -44.99 16.36
N THR A 648 32.68 -44.82 15.05
CA THR A 648 33.64 -44.34 14.03
C THR A 648 32.96 -43.73 12.80
N SER A 649 33.77 -43.09 11.95
CA SER A 649 33.43 -42.17 10.87
C SER A 649 33.61 -42.71 9.44
N SER A 650 32.93 -42.07 8.48
CA SER A 650 33.47 -41.60 7.18
C SER A 650 32.36 -40.80 6.48
N GLY A 651 32.56 -39.69 5.75
CA GLY A 651 33.72 -38.82 5.48
C GLY A 651 33.38 -37.99 4.22
N GLY A 652 33.66 -36.69 4.08
CA GLY A 652 34.17 -35.72 5.05
C GLY A 652 34.17 -34.28 4.50
N SER A 653 34.79 -33.38 5.27
CA SER A 653 35.51 -32.15 4.85
C SER A 653 34.75 -30.97 4.23
N THR A 654 34.90 -29.71 4.65
CA THR A 654 35.62 -29.11 5.81
C THR A 654 35.04 -27.72 6.10
N GLY A 655 35.28 -27.18 7.31
CA GLY A 655 34.69 -25.94 7.86
C GLY A 655 34.87 -24.64 7.05
N GLY A 656 34.29 -23.50 7.46
CA GLY A 656 33.75 -23.17 8.79
C GLY A 656 34.47 -21.93 9.35
N GLU A 657 33.73 -20.83 9.49
CA GLU A 657 34.02 -19.57 10.23
C GLU A 657 35.35 -18.84 9.90
N LEU A 658 35.39 -17.52 9.70
CA LEU A 658 35.04 -16.48 10.67
C LEU A 658 34.75 -15.13 9.98
N ALA A 659 34.21 -14.18 10.75
CA ALA A 659 33.86 -12.84 10.29
C ALA A 659 34.98 -11.80 10.44
N SER A 660 34.78 -10.65 9.78
CA SER A 660 35.41 -9.34 10.02
C SER A 660 36.86 -9.14 9.57
N THR A 661 37.06 -8.32 8.54
CA THR A 661 37.54 -6.92 8.65
C THR A 661 37.74 -6.32 7.24
N GLY A 662 37.84 -4.98 7.18
CA GLY A 662 38.48 -4.29 6.04
C GLY A 662 37.53 -3.66 5.01
N MET A 663 37.46 -2.33 5.03
CA MET A 663 37.54 -1.62 3.76
C MET A 663 38.91 -1.90 3.15
N ASP A 664 39.01 -2.07 1.84
CA ASP A 664 40.00 -1.32 1.03
C ASP A 664 39.81 -1.60 -0.47
N THR A 665 40.09 -0.57 -1.27
CA THR A 665 39.98 -0.59 -2.74
C THR A 665 41.08 -1.45 -3.38
N PRO A 666 40.78 -2.31 -4.37
CA PRO A 666 41.82 -2.96 -5.16
C PRO A 666 42.40 -1.97 -6.17
N ILE A 667 43.58 -1.41 -5.86
CA ILE A 667 44.47 -0.80 -6.84
C ILE A 667 44.94 -1.88 -7.81
N VAL A 668 44.63 -1.75 -9.10
CA VAL A 668 45.18 -2.61 -10.15
C VAL A 668 46.54 -2.06 -10.59
N PRO A 669 47.64 -2.83 -10.49
CA PRO A 669 48.93 -2.41 -11.03
C PRO A 669 48.97 -2.68 -12.54
N LEU A 670 48.87 -1.63 -13.36
CA LEU A 670 49.12 -1.75 -14.80
C LEU A 670 50.55 -1.34 -15.15
N VAL A 671 51.24 -2.25 -15.85
CA VAL A 671 52.64 -2.13 -16.27
C VAL A 671 52.81 -1.02 -17.31
N ALA A 672 53.88 -0.23 -17.18
CA ALA A 672 54.24 0.78 -18.15
C ALA A 672 54.66 0.16 -19.50
N THR A 673 53.97 0.56 -20.57
CA THR A 673 54.51 0.50 -21.95
C THR A 673 54.18 1.82 -22.64
N ALA A 674 55.17 2.36 -23.36
CA ALA A 674 55.06 3.66 -24.01
C ALA A 674 54.87 3.50 -25.52
N ALA A 675 53.82 4.12 -26.06
CA ALA A 675 53.69 4.49 -27.47
C ALA A 675 52.70 5.66 -27.53
N GLY A 676 53.10 6.80 -28.09
CA GLY A 676 52.25 8.00 -28.14
C GLY A 676 51.65 8.25 -29.52
N LEU A 677 50.67 9.14 -29.59
CA LEU A 677 50.45 9.99 -30.76
C LEU A 677 49.70 11.28 -30.39
N LEU A 678 49.89 12.34 -31.18
CA LEU A 678 49.37 13.69 -30.95
C LEU A 678 47.91 13.84 -31.47
N LEU A 679 47.17 14.86 -30.97
CA LEU A 679 46.87 16.12 -31.71
C LEU A 679 45.76 17.01 -31.08
N LEU A 680 46.13 18.28 -30.84
CA LEU A 680 45.38 19.54 -31.08
C LEU A 680 44.07 19.97 -30.32
N GLY A 681 44.02 21.29 -30.05
CA GLY A 681 42.88 22.08 -29.54
C GLY A 681 43.11 22.57 -28.10
N GLY A 682 43.52 23.80 -27.78
CA GLY A 682 43.09 25.11 -28.30
C GLY A 682 41.75 25.51 -27.65
N GLY A 683 41.62 26.51 -26.78
CA GLY A 683 42.55 27.46 -26.17
C GLY A 683 41.85 28.81 -25.92
N THR A 684 42.05 29.46 -24.77
CA THR A 684 41.74 30.91 -24.57
C THR A 684 42.46 31.49 -23.35
N THR A 685 42.79 32.78 -23.43
CA THR A 685 43.57 33.55 -22.46
C THR A 685 42.70 34.23 -21.40
N VAL A 686 43.23 34.39 -20.17
CA VAL A 686 42.89 35.52 -19.29
C VAL A 686 44.16 36.19 -18.80
N LEU A 687 44.31 37.47 -19.16
CA LEU A 687 45.31 38.41 -18.66
C LEU A 687 44.92 38.93 -17.27
N LEU A 688 45.92 39.26 -16.42
CA LEU A 688 45.98 40.28 -15.34
C LEU A 688 46.97 39.79 -14.24
N ARG A 689 47.82 40.60 -13.60
CA ARG A 689 48.31 41.98 -13.84
C ARG A 689 49.65 42.13 -13.08
N ARG A 690 50.61 42.92 -13.59
CA ARG A 690 51.93 43.15 -12.96
C ARG A 690 51.89 44.01 -11.68
N ARG A 691 52.76 43.68 -10.71
CA ARG A 691 53.71 44.56 -9.95
C ARG A 691 54.35 43.72 -8.82
N THR A 692 55.57 43.18 -8.93
CA THR A 692 56.86 43.83 -8.65
C THR A 692 56.87 44.97 -7.62
N VAL A 693 57.42 44.68 -6.42
CA VAL A 693 58.38 45.54 -5.70
C VAL A 693 59.40 44.64 -4.98
N ARG A 694 60.68 44.83 -5.31
CA ARG A 694 61.93 44.38 -4.65
C ARG A 694 62.06 42.91 -4.24
#